data_AF-A0A7J4JJ45-F1
#
_entry.id   AF-A0A7J4JJ45-F1
#
_cell.length_a   1.000
_cell.length_b   1.000
_cell.length_c   1.000
_cell.angle_alpha   90.00
_cell.angle_beta   90.00
_cell.angle_gamma   90.00
#
_symmetry.space_group_name_H-M   'P 1'
#
loop_
_entity.id
_entity.type
_entity.pdbx_description
1 polymer ?
#
loop_
_entity_poly.entity_id
_entity_poly.type
_entity_poly.pdbx_seq_one_letter_code
_entity_poly.pdbx_strand_id
1 'polypeptide(L)'
;MAKIKEMNIEDLPGVGAATAEKLREAGYQTLMAIAVASPGELVETAGVGEAVARKMINIARNNLDMGFMSGDELLKKRAEIIRISTGSKSFDTMLNGGFESGGITECYGQFGSGKSALAHQLAINALDINEQGEPQCFSIWIDSENTFRPERIKEICEHNNWDPMTILKNIKVVRAFNSDHQMMCAEKIEDLITKEGLKVKLVIVDSLMTHFRSEFCVTPNMDVIGNPKIKNITEYAEGEKVLTHKGRFTNILSTQKQEYEGKIVRIRPAYLPAFTLTPDHSVLAVKRIRNTWYKNQSTYTMKDSSNYSKVFPGKNHYKLFEGYGPDWIMAGTLEKGDYLAYPVLTETKDQDFFLLTDYTTSPFPVSEGKIQVKDFFHGQDVYETILKEYAQDTSKGKMMELSKKHQIPMSTISQWVNGKQKSLDPLTLDVHVPITEESLRLFGYYIAEGHVNDHQVIFTFHVKEKEYIQDVERLMKKVFGISANKEHIEENAYRIVFSHKVLAEAFGNLFGKLAPNKKMPLWVLNLPVEKQREIIKGHWSGDGTTSAWGYRFDTTSKLLAEQIKQILLRMRIIPCMRIDTSGRKKQKYVIEAFGKQLSSFSEQMRLEEHPLTQKRKQSYNHGWFEGDYAFLPIRETKETEYKGPVYNLEVEEDSSYALSSVVVHNCGRGTLADRQQKINKHMHALMKLADTKNLCVYVTNQVMSKPDTFFGDPTAAIGGNIVGHNCLTEDSLIQMHDGDIVPMFEIFDKERVCSVNFTNGMQSVPSKIGKIVVRNDIDKEYIIKTLNRITCSPGHRFFKVENFGIVECEAKDLQEGEYLAQGLALQIEGSVQTLPEIKIREMVTFDENATELIEVGMLGNRGELCAQLTITPRQLRRVLHQNSPTNAENVERLIALGVSEQLRDHTWPYYSGKHQKMQMPTQLSVELAQLFGYFIGDGNFEERNLRFKDERRDVLEVYNALFIKVFGKEGHIRKETKKNCFILDVNSTEIMQLFRKVDSEMISLVSKSPQSHVCAFLKGFFDADGSVDKDSCKVSVSQRDSYTIRLVQLLLNRVGIRANLRRQVHMGNPIFHLTIGDGESVLKYVERIGMSASDKHRRLQEIKQACKKSYTQMMSPIKRKDLWMLIESFGIYPSTLMKPRTASYEYVGMRELQKAVEELIKVEKQSKELNFLISLLGGEIRFEKIRKISVKSCPGQLFFDFSVPGNENYFANGFLTHNSQTRIYLRKGKGDTRVAKLVDSPYLADGEAIFRISEKGIIDAK
;
A
#
# COMPACT_ATOMS: atom_id res chain seq x y z
N MET A 1 -29.63 25.41 -43.56
CA MET A 1 -28.58 25.10 -42.57
C MET A 1 -27.22 25.21 -43.25
N ALA A 2 -26.34 26.08 -42.78
CA ALA A 2 -25.00 26.23 -43.33
C ALA A 2 -24.18 24.97 -43.00
N LYS A 3 -23.45 24.43 -43.97
CA LYS A 3 -22.47 23.35 -43.74
C LYS A 3 -21.38 23.88 -42.80
N ILE A 4 -21.32 23.36 -41.58
CA ILE A 4 -20.22 23.61 -40.65
C ILE A 4 -18.97 22.97 -41.28
N LYS A 5 -17.90 23.75 -41.38
CA LYS A 5 -16.60 23.35 -41.92
C LYS A 5 -15.91 22.49 -40.85
N GLU A 6 -15.54 21.25 -41.16
CA GLU A 6 -14.73 20.41 -40.26
C GLU A 6 -13.39 21.10 -39.98
N MET A 7 -13.10 21.30 -38.69
CA MET A 7 -11.87 21.95 -38.21
C MET A 7 -10.76 20.90 -38.11
N ASN A 8 -9.57 21.21 -38.61
CA ASN A 8 -8.39 20.34 -38.53
C ASN A 8 -7.41 20.84 -37.45
N ILE A 9 -6.40 20.02 -37.12
CA ILE A 9 -5.37 20.38 -36.12
C ILE A 9 -4.64 21.68 -36.46
N GLU A 10 -4.46 21.95 -37.76
CA GLU A 10 -3.81 23.16 -38.28
C GLU A 10 -4.65 24.43 -38.09
N ASP A 11 -5.94 24.29 -37.78
CA ASP A 11 -6.84 25.42 -37.49
C ASP A 11 -6.80 25.82 -36.00
N LEU A 12 -6.07 25.08 -35.14
CA LEU A 12 -5.93 25.40 -33.72
C LEU A 12 -4.96 26.58 -33.50
N PRO A 13 -5.24 27.47 -32.53
CA PRO A 13 -4.43 28.66 -32.34
C PRO A 13 -3.02 28.32 -31.88
N GLY A 14 -2.02 28.91 -32.56
CA GLY A 14 -0.61 28.66 -32.29
C GLY A 14 -0.06 27.37 -32.90
N VAL A 15 -0.84 26.69 -33.74
CA VAL A 15 -0.40 25.51 -34.49
C VAL A 15 -0.11 25.89 -35.94
N GLY A 16 1.17 26.10 -36.27
CA GLY A 16 1.63 26.19 -37.66
C GLY A 16 1.91 24.80 -38.25
N ALA A 17 2.23 24.72 -39.55
CA ALA A 17 2.53 23.45 -40.24
C ALA A 17 3.56 22.57 -39.50
N ALA A 18 4.65 23.19 -39.00
CA ALA A 18 5.70 22.48 -38.24
C ALA A 18 5.24 22.00 -36.86
N THR A 19 4.32 22.72 -36.20
CA THR A 19 3.75 22.30 -34.92
C THR A 19 2.72 21.19 -35.12
N ALA A 20 1.91 21.28 -36.18
CA ALA A 20 0.97 20.23 -36.58
C ALA A 20 1.69 18.92 -36.92
N GLU A 21 2.83 19.00 -37.60
CA GLU A 21 3.65 17.84 -37.94
C GLU A 21 4.23 17.18 -36.68
N LYS A 22 4.80 17.95 -35.74
CA LYS A 22 5.26 17.44 -34.43
C LYS A 22 4.16 16.80 -33.61
N LEU A 23 2.96 17.41 -33.60
CA LEU A 23 1.79 16.86 -32.92
C LEU A 23 1.37 15.53 -33.55
N ARG A 24 1.36 15.43 -34.88
CA ARG A 24 1.04 14.19 -35.61
C ARG A 24 2.09 13.09 -35.35
N GLU A 25 3.37 13.44 -35.33
CA GLU A 25 4.48 12.52 -34.98
C GLU A 25 4.37 12.01 -33.54
N ALA A 26 3.88 12.85 -32.62
CA ALA A 26 3.64 12.53 -31.22
C ALA A 26 2.28 11.83 -30.94
N GLY A 27 1.55 11.43 -31.99
CA GLY A 27 0.29 10.67 -31.86
C GLY A 27 -0.97 11.53 -31.73
N TYR A 28 -0.88 12.85 -31.75
CA TYR A 28 -2.02 13.78 -31.74
C TYR A 28 -2.53 14.03 -33.16
N GLN A 29 -3.13 12.99 -33.76
CA GLN A 29 -3.59 13.02 -35.14
C GLN A 29 -5.04 13.51 -35.32
N THR A 30 -5.80 13.62 -34.23
CA THR A 30 -7.19 14.08 -34.25
C THR A 30 -7.42 15.22 -33.25
N LEU A 31 -8.44 16.04 -33.48
CA LEU A 31 -8.91 17.02 -32.50
C LEU A 31 -9.22 16.34 -31.15
N MET A 32 -9.74 15.10 -31.17
CA MET A 32 -10.07 14.33 -29.96
C MET A 32 -8.83 14.01 -29.14
N ALA A 33 -7.73 13.60 -29.78
CA ALA A 33 -6.46 13.37 -29.10
C ALA A 33 -5.95 14.64 -28.40
N ILE A 34 -6.13 15.81 -29.01
CA ILE A 34 -5.78 17.10 -28.41
C ILE A 34 -6.76 17.49 -27.28
N ALA A 35 -8.04 17.17 -27.40
CA ALA A 35 -9.06 17.47 -26.39
C ALA A 35 -8.86 16.69 -25.08
N VAL A 36 -8.29 15.48 -25.13
CA VAL A 36 -7.99 14.64 -23.95
C VAL A 36 -6.55 14.79 -23.45
N ALA A 37 -5.69 15.51 -24.18
CA ALA A 37 -4.32 15.78 -23.77
C ALA A 37 -4.25 16.73 -22.57
N SER A 38 -3.24 16.55 -21.72
CA SER A 38 -2.91 17.54 -20.70
C SER A 38 -2.13 18.72 -21.30
N PRO A 39 -2.23 19.93 -20.72
CA PRO A 39 -1.45 21.08 -21.18
C PRO A 39 0.07 20.80 -21.16
N GLY A 40 0.55 20.02 -20.18
CA GLY A 40 1.95 19.66 -20.05
C GLY A 40 2.45 18.77 -21.18
N GLU A 41 1.67 17.75 -21.56
CA GLU A 41 2.04 16.85 -22.66
C GLU A 41 2.16 17.60 -23.99
N LEU A 42 1.25 18.54 -24.27
CA LEU A 42 1.31 19.35 -25.50
C LEU A 42 2.46 20.37 -25.49
N VAL A 43 2.83 20.91 -24.31
CA VAL A 43 3.99 21.79 -24.18
C VAL A 43 5.28 21.02 -24.48
N GLU A 44 5.42 19.82 -23.93
CA GLU A 44 6.61 18.97 -24.09
C GLU A 44 6.75 18.42 -25.53
N THR A 45 5.65 17.99 -26.14
CA THR A 45 5.66 17.39 -27.49
C THR A 45 5.66 18.42 -28.62
N ALA A 46 4.86 19.49 -28.51
CA ALA A 46 4.70 20.47 -29.60
C ALA A 46 5.59 21.71 -29.44
N GLY A 47 6.25 21.89 -28.29
CA GLY A 47 7.09 23.06 -28.01
C GLY A 47 6.30 24.37 -27.94
N VAL A 48 4.99 24.29 -27.70
CA VAL A 48 4.10 25.46 -27.56
C VAL A 48 4.10 25.96 -26.11
N GLY A 49 3.87 27.25 -25.90
CA GLY A 49 3.71 27.80 -24.54
C GLY A 49 2.44 27.26 -23.85
N GLU A 50 2.47 27.14 -22.52
CA GLU A 50 1.39 26.54 -21.72
C GLU A 50 0.01 27.20 -21.95
N ALA A 51 -0.01 28.52 -22.13
CA ALA A 51 -1.24 29.25 -22.43
C ALA A 51 -1.82 28.90 -23.82
N VAL A 52 -0.97 28.55 -24.78
CA VAL A 52 -1.36 28.12 -26.13
C VAL A 52 -1.88 26.68 -26.08
N ALA A 53 -1.18 25.78 -25.36
CA ALA A 53 -1.64 24.41 -25.15
C ALA A 53 -3.04 24.34 -24.51
N ARG A 54 -3.30 25.12 -23.46
CA ARG A 54 -4.64 25.21 -22.82
C ARG A 54 -5.71 25.71 -23.79
N LYS A 55 -5.38 26.67 -24.65
CA LYS A 55 -6.30 27.18 -25.68
C LYS A 55 -6.58 26.13 -26.76
N MET A 56 -5.56 25.41 -27.21
CA MET A 56 -5.71 24.30 -28.16
C MET A 56 -6.66 23.23 -27.62
N ILE A 57 -6.46 22.80 -26.37
CA ILE A 57 -7.32 21.81 -25.70
C ILE A 57 -8.77 22.31 -25.60
N ASN A 58 -8.98 23.54 -25.15
CA ASN A 58 -10.33 24.09 -24.98
C ASN A 58 -11.07 24.26 -26.32
N ILE A 59 -10.39 24.68 -27.38
CA ILE A 59 -11.01 24.82 -28.72
C ILE A 59 -11.28 23.46 -29.34
N ALA A 60 -10.40 22.48 -29.12
CA ALA A 60 -10.65 21.10 -29.53
C ALA A 60 -11.87 20.50 -28.81
N ARG A 61 -12.00 20.72 -27.49
CA ARG A 61 -13.17 20.29 -26.69
C ARG A 61 -14.48 20.93 -27.14
N ASN A 62 -14.44 22.24 -27.43
CA ASN A 62 -15.62 22.98 -27.87
C ASN A 62 -16.07 22.62 -29.30
N ASN A 63 -15.15 22.18 -30.17
CA ASN A 63 -15.49 21.76 -31.54
C ASN A 63 -15.99 20.32 -31.65
N LEU A 64 -15.63 19.44 -30.70
CA LEU A 64 -16.01 18.03 -30.74
C LEU A 64 -17.40 17.73 -30.15
N ASP A 65 -18.15 18.76 -29.78
CA ASP A 65 -19.46 18.69 -29.14
C ASP A 65 -19.53 17.53 -28.12
N MET A 66 -18.59 17.53 -27.16
CA MET A 66 -18.51 16.54 -26.07
C MET A 66 -19.61 16.75 -25.02
N GLY A 67 -20.86 16.84 -25.49
CA GLY A 67 -22.07 17.02 -24.69
C GLY A 67 -22.71 15.69 -24.27
N PHE A 68 -23.98 15.78 -23.87
CA PHE A 68 -24.82 14.66 -23.49
C PHE A 68 -25.07 13.73 -24.68
N MET A 69 -25.12 12.43 -24.40
CA MET A 69 -25.46 11.39 -25.37
C MET A 69 -26.77 10.77 -24.90
N SER A 70 -27.76 10.65 -25.79
CA SER A 70 -29.03 10.02 -25.42
C SER A 70 -28.86 8.52 -25.14
N GLY A 71 -29.78 7.92 -24.38
CA GLY A 71 -29.74 6.48 -24.10
C GLY A 71 -29.71 5.60 -25.36
N ASP A 72 -30.33 6.04 -26.46
CA ASP A 72 -30.27 5.34 -27.76
C ASP A 72 -28.93 5.52 -28.47
N GLU A 73 -28.26 6.66 -28.33
CA GLU A 73 -26.90 6.87 -28.84
C GLU A 73 -25.87 6.08 -28.03
N LEU A 74 -26.03 6.00 -26.71
CA LEU A 74 -25.21 5.13 -25.86
C LEU A 74 -25.49 3.65 -26.17
N LEU A 75 -26.73 3.27 -26.45
CA LEU A 75 -27.08 1.92 -26.92
C LEU A 75 -26.45 1.61 -28.28
N LYS A 76 -26.44 2.57 -29.23
CA LYS A 76 -25.71 2.45 -30.50
C LYS A 76 -24.21 2.28 -30.28
N LYS A 77 -23.61 3.05 -29.36
CA LYS A 77 -22.20 2.88 -28.97
C LYS A 77 -21.92 1.54 -28.29
N ARG A 78 -22.84 1.04 -27.46
CA ARG A 78 -22.74 -0.30 -26.85
C ARG A 78 -22.95 -1.43 -27.85
N ALA A 79 -23.57 -1.16 -29.01
CA ALA A 79 -23.65 -2.12 -30.10
C ALA A 79 -22.30 -2.31 -30.81
N GLU A 80 -21.36 -1.35 -30.67
CA GLU A 80 -20.00 -1.42 -31.23
C GLU A 80 -19.01 -2.19 -30.33
N ILE A 81 -19.47 -2.64 -29.15
CA ILE A 81 -18.65 -3.42 -28.22
C ILE A 81 -18.35 -4.79 -28.81
N ILE A 82 -17.06 -5.11 -28.88
CA ILE A 82 -16.56 -6.39 -29.39
C ILE A 82 -16.60 -7.41 -28.25
N ARG A 83 -17.10 -8.61 -28.55
CA ARG A 83 -17.06 -9.75 -27.63
C ARG A 83 -16.28 -10.89 -28.25
N ILE A 84 -15.26 -11.37 -27.54
CA ILE A 84 -14.43 -12.50 -27.97
C ILE A 84 -14.92 -13.76 -27.25
N SER A 85 -15.45 -14.70 -28.02
CA SER A 85 -15.88 -16.00 -27.48
C SER A 85 -14.71 -16.78 -26.88
N THR A 86 -14.98 -17.53 -25.84
CA THR A 86 -14.05 -18.48 -25.19
C THR A 86 -14.04 -19.85 -25.87
N GLY A 87 -14.94 -20.12 -26.81
CA GLY A 87 -15.16 -21.45 -27.41
C GLY A 87 -16.11 -22.36 -26.63
N SER A 88 -16.49 -21.98 -25.40
CA SER A 88 -17.45 -22.68 -24.57
C SER A 88 -18.71 -21.83 -24.39
N LYS A 89 -19.88 -22.35 -24.78
CA LYS A 89 -21.15 -21.61 -24.64
C LYS A 89 -21.49 -21.36 -23.18
N SER A 90 -21.19 -22.29 -22.29
CA SER A 90 -21.42 -22.11 -20.85
C SER A 90 -20.55 -20.99 -20.27
N PHE A 91 -19.29 -20.91 -20.68
CA PHE A 91 -18.38 -19.85 -20.25
C PHE A 91 -18.74 -18.51 -20.90
N ASP A 92 -19.08 -18.48 -22.18
CA ASP A 92 -19.55 -17.26 -22.85
C ASP A 92 -20.86 -16.74 -22.23
N THR A 93 -21.79 -17.63 -21.86
CA THR A 93 -23.03 -17.24 -21.18
C THR A 93 -22.74 -16.59 -19.83
N MET A 94 -21.80 -17.13 -19.05
CA MET A 94 -21.34 -16.53 -17.80
C MET A 94 -20.77 -15.11 -18.02
N LEU A 95 -20.13 -14.88 -19.18
CA LEU A 95 -19.57 -13.58 -19.56
C LEU A 95 -20.52 -12.72 -20.42
N ASN A 96 -21.79 -13.10 -20.55
CA ASN A 96 -22.78 -12.40 -21.39
C ASN A 96 -22.33 -12.24 -22.87
N GLY A 97 -21.78 -13.30 -23.45
CA GLY A 97 -21.39 -13.39 -24.86
C GLY A 97 -19.88 -13.46 -25.11
N GLY A 98 -19.04 -13.47 -24.08
CA GLY A 98 -17.58 -13.60 -24.18
C GLY A 98 -16.82 -12.43 -23.53
N PHE A 99 -15.52 -12.35 -23.76
CA PHE A 99 -14.67 -11.28 -23.22
C PHE A 99 -14.93 -9.95 -23.93
N GLU A 100 -15.32 -8.93 -23.15
CA GLU A 100 -15.74 -7.61 -23.65
C GLU A 100 -14.55 -6.67 -23.91
N SER A 101 -14.62 -5.89 -24.99
CA SER A 101 -13.67 -4.80 -25.29
C SER A 101 -13.89 -3.56 -24.41
N GLY A 102 -12.89 -2.67 -24.34
CA GLY A 102 -13.00 -1.45 -23.52
C GLY A 102 -12.71 -1.64 -22.03
N GLY A 103 -12.21 -2.82 -21.64
CA GLY A 103 -11.85 -3.14 -20.26
C GLY A 103 -10.77 -4.21 -20.15
N ILE A 104 -10.23 -4.35 -18.94
CA ILE A 104 -9.26 -5.39 -18.59
C ILE A 104 -9.97 -6.52 -17.86
N THR A 105 -9.70 -7.76 -18.26
CA THR A 105 -10.14 -8.96 -17.51
C THR A 105 -8.94 -9.73 -16.97
N GLU A 106 -8.89 -9.88 -15.64
CA GLU A 106 -7.84 -10.66 -14.96
C GLU A 106 -8.30 -12.11 -14.78
N CYS A 107 -7.48 -13.06 -15.24
CA CYS A 107 -7.64 -14.50 -14.98
C CYS A 107 -6.55 -15.03 -14.07
N TYR A 108 -6.92 -15.56 -12.91
CA TYR A 108 -5.96 -16.05 -11.91
C TYR A 108 -6.24 -17.49 -11.48
N GLY A 109 -5.20 -18.21 -11.05
CA GLY A 109 -5.31 -19.62 -10.65
C GLY A 109 -3.96 -20.32 -10.50
N GLN A 110 -3.94 -21.54 -9.95
CA GLN A 110 -2.72 -22.34 -9.80
C GLN A 110 -2.08 -22.70 -11.15
N PHE A 111 -0.82 -23.13 -11.15
CA PHE A 111 -0.15 -23.62 -12.36
C PHE A 111 -0.95 -24.76 -13.01
N GLY A 112 -1.10 -24.72 -14.34
CA GLY A 112 -1.89 -25.70 -15.10
C GLY A 112 -3.42 -25.55 -14.98
N SER A 113 -3.93 -24.48 -14.36
CA SER A 113 -5.38 -24.22 -14.26
C SER A 113 -6.06 -23.85 -15.59
N GLY A 114 -5.31 -23.69 -16.68
CA GLY A 114 -5.85 -23.39 -18.00
C GLY A 114 -5.80 -21.92 -18.42
N LYS A 115 -5.17 -21.02 -17.64
CA LYS A 115 -4.99 -19.59 -17.98
C LYS A 115 -4.37 -19.37 -19.37
N SER A 116 -3.15 -19.86 -19.59
CA SER A 116 -2.48 -19.74 -20.88
C SER A 116 -3.25 -20.49 -21.97
N ALA A 117 -3.89 -21.63 -21.68
CA ALA A 117 -4.71 -22.34 -22.66
C ALA A 117 -5.93 -21.53 -23.12
N LEU A 118 -6.57 -20.79 -22.21
CA LEU A 118 -7.62 -19.83 -22.52
C LEU A 118 -7.08 -18.65 -23.33
N ALA A 119 -5.92 -18.12 -22.97
CA ALA A 119 -5.24 -17.08 -23.74
C ALA A 119 -4.96 -17.52 -25.19
N HIS A 120 -4.48 -18.75 -25.42
CA HIS A 120 -4.28 -19.30 -26.78
C HIS A 120 -5.59 -19.37 -27.56
N GLN A 121 -6.70 -19.78 -26.91
CA GLN A 121 -8.01 -19.82 -27.56
C GLN A 121 -8.50 -18.42 -27.92
N LEU A 122 -8.42 -17.47 -26.99
CA LEU A 122 -8.82 -16.09 -27.22
C LEU A 122 -7.98 -15.44 -28.33
N ALA A 123 -6.68 -15.74 -28.40
CA ALA A 123 -5.79 -15.25 -29.45
C ALA A 123 -6.23 -15.66 -30.86
N ILE A 124 -6.78 -16.87 -31.02
CA ILE A 124 -7.34 -17.37 -32.29
C ILE A 124 -8.72 -16.76 -32.54
N ASN A 125 -9.59 -16.77 -31.54
CA ASN A 125 -10.97 -16.29 -31.69
C ASN A 125 -11.03 -14.79 -31.98
N ALA A 126 -10.04 -14.01 -31.52
CA ALA A 126 -9.90 -12.59 -31.81
C ALA A 126 -9.54 -12.27 -33.27
N LEU A 127 -9.14 -13.27 -34.07
CA LEU A 127 -8.71 -13.07 -35.46
C LEU A 127 -9.88 -12.92 -36.44
N ASP A 128 -11.12 -13.20 -36.02
CA ASP A 128 -12.32 -13.21 -36.89
C ASP A 128 -12.09 -14.01 -38.19
N ILE A 129 -11.76 -15.30 -38.06
CA ILE A 129 -11.46 -16.15 -39.23
C ILE A 129 -12.74 -16.33 -40.08
N ASN A 130 -12.66 -16.02 -41.37
CA ASN A 130 -13.79 -16.16 -42.30
C ASN A 130 -14.03 -17.63 -42.71
N GLU A 131 -15.09 -17.90 -43.49
CA GLU A 131 -15.45 -19.24 -43.96
C GLU A 131 -14.36 -19.89 -44.84
N GLN A 132 -13.49 -19.08 -45.44
CA GLN A 132 -12.34 -19.49 -46.25
C GLN A 132 -11.08 -19.78 -45.41
N GLY A 133 -11.12 -19.57 -44.09
CA GLY A 133 -9.99 -19.82 -43.18
C GLY A 133 -9.00 -18.66 -43.07
N GLU A 134 -9.34 -17.45 -43.51
CA GLU A 134 -8.47 -16.28 -43.52
C GLU A 134 -8.76 -15.32 -42.34
N PRO A 135 -7.74 -14.98 -41.52
CA PRO A 135 -7.84 -13.97 -40.46
C PRO A 135 -8.17 -12.56 -40.96
N GLN A 136 -9.10 -11.87 -40.29
CA GLN A 136 -9.46 -10.48 -40.58
C GLN A 136 -8.87 -9.47 -39.58
N CYS A 137 -8.39 -9.96 -38.43
CA CYS A 137 -7.84 -9.14 -37.35
C CYS A 137 -6.49 -9.70 -36.86
N PHE A 138 -5.88 -8.98 -35.91
CA PHE A 138 -4.66 -9.35 -35.22
C PHE A 138 -4.88 -9.50 -33.72
N SER A 139 -4.10 -10.38 -33.09
CA SER A 139 -3.95 -10.45 -31.64
C SER A 139 -2.49 -10.22 -31.25
N ILE A 140 -2.27 -9.62 -30.09
CA ILE A 140 -0.93 -9.32 -29.57
C ILE A 140 -0.73 -10.07 -28.26
N TRP A 141 0.43 -10.70 -28.11
CA TRP A 141 0.83 -11.44 -26.93
C TRP A 141 2.13 -10.87 -26.36
N ILE A 142 2.06 -10.35 -25.14
CA ILE A 142 3.21 -9.98 -24.33
C ILE A 142 3.52 -11.17 -23.41
N ASP A 143 4.58 -11.91 -23.75
CA ASP A 143 4.96 -13.13 -23.05
C ASP A 143 6.08 -12.83 -22.04
N SER A 144 5.78 -12.91 -20.74
CA SER A 144 6.76 -12.73 -19.67
C SER A 144 7.23 -14.06 -19.07
N GLU A 145 6.44 -15.13 -19.21
CA GLU A 145 6.73 -16.46 -18.64
C GLU A 145 7.19 -17.50 -19.67
N ASN A 146 7.38 -17.08 -20.94
CA ASN A 146 7.62 -17.98 -22.06
C ASN A 146 6.52 -19.06 -22.12
N THR A 147 5.26 -18.64 -22.13
CA THR A 147 4.06 -19.46 -22.10
C THR A 147 3.41 -19.65 -23.47
N PHE A 148 3.71 -18.77 -24.43
CA PHE A 148 3.20 -18.92 -25.78
C PHE A 148 3.82 -20.16 -26.45
N ARG A 149 2.97 -21.02 -27.02
CA ARG A 149 3.38 -22.27 -27.69
C ARG A 149 2.75 -22.30 -29.09
N PRO A 150 3.54 -22.03 -30.15
CA PRO A 150 3.05 -22.10 -31.54
C PRO A 150 2.46 -23.47 -31.89
N GLU A 151 2.99 -24.55 -31.31
CA GLU A 151 2.52 -25.92 -31.51
C GLU A 151 1.07 -26.08 -31.06
N ARG A 152 0.68 -25.37 -29.99
CA ARG A 152 -0.69 -25.41 -29.47
C ARG A 152 -1.67 -24.70 -30.41
N ILE A 153 -1.26 -23.60 -31.03
CA ILE A 153 -2.06 -22.93 -32.07
C ILE A 153 -2.22 -23.86 -33.27
N LYS A 154 -1.12 -24.48 -33.71
CA LYS A 154 -1.12 -25.43 -34.83
C LYS A 154 -2.07 -26.60 -34.62
N GLU A 155 -2.03 -27.22 -33.43
CA GLU A 155 -2.92 -28.33 -33.05
C GLU A 155 -4.40 -27.94 -33.15
N ILE A 156 -4.77 -26.75 -32.66
CA ILE A 156 -6.13 -26.23 -32.75
C ILE A 156 -6.51 -25.96 -34.21
N CYS A 157 -5.61 -25.38 -35.01
CA CYS A 157 -5.85 -25.12 -36.43
C CYS A 157 -6.08 -26.39 -37.24
N GLU A 158 -5.24 -27.42 -37.06
CA GLU A 158 -5.36 -28.71 -37.76
C GLU A 158 -6.71 -29.38 -37.50
N HIS A 159 -7.19 -29.33 -36.25
CA HIS A 159 -8.48 -29.90 -35.88
C HIS A 159 -9.70 -29.09 -36.34
N ASN A 160 -9.51 -27.82 -36.70
CA ASN A 160 -10.54 -26.93 -37.23
C ASN A 160 -10.40 -26.70 -38.75
N ASN A 161 -9.49 -27.41 -39.43
CA ASN A 161 -9.19 -27.29 -40.86
C ASN A 161 -8.73 -25.88 -41.31
N TRP A 162 -7.99 -25.16 -40.45
CA TRP A 162 -7.37 -23.88 -40.80
C TRP A 162 -5.87 -24.06 -41.09
N ASP A 163 -5.31 -23.24 -41.98
CA ASP A 163 -3.86 -23.23 -42.23
C ASP A 163 -3.09 -22.64 -41.02
N PRO A 164 -2.28 -23.43 -40.30
CA PRO A 164 -1.57 -22.96 -39.12
C PRO A 164 -0.63 -21.78 -39.38
N MET A 165 0.01 -21.75 -40.56
CA MET A 165 0.99 -20.72 -40.89
C MET A 165 0.33 -19.35 -41.12
N THR A 166 -0.87 -19.35 -41.70
CA THR A 166 -1.67 -18.13 -41.88
C THR A 166 -2.17 -17.60 -40.53
N ILE A 167 -2.67 -18.46 -39.65
CA ILE A 167 -3.10 -18.05 -38.29
C ILE A 167 -1.95 -17.45 -37.48
N LEU A 168 -0.80 -18.13 -37.46
CA LEU A 168 0.36 -17.70 -36.68
C LEU A 168 0.92 -16.34 -37.13
N LYS A 169 0.83 -15.98 -38.42
CA LYS A 169 1.28 -14.66 -38.92
C LYS A 169 0.48 -13.49 -38.34
N ASN A 170 -0.76 -13.75 -37.93
CA ASN A 170 -1.70 -12.78 -37.40
C ASN A 170 -1.70 -12.69 -35.86
N ILE A 171 -0.89 -13.50 -35.18
CA ILE A 171 -0.61 -13.40 -33.74
C ILE A 171 0.77 -12.78 -33.56
N LYS A 172 0.84 -11.52 -33.11
CA LYS A 172 2.12 -10.83 -32.86
C LYS A 172 2.59 -11.12 -31.44
N VAL A 173 3.74 -11.77 -31.30
CA VAL A 173 4.28 -12.14 -29.99
C VAL A 173 5.53 -11.32 -29.70
N VAL A 174 5.56 -10.70 -28.53
CA VAL A 174 6.75 -10.04 -27.99
C VAL A 174 7.09 -10.66 -26.65
N ARG A 175 8.37 -10.99 -26.46
CA ARG A 175 8.88 -11.48 -25.20
C ARG A 175 9.33 -10.29 -24.35
N ALA A 176 8.70 -10.12 -23.19
CA ALA A 176 9.20 -9.20 -22.18
C ALA A 176 10.38 -9.84 -21.43
N PHE A 177 11.32 -9.01 -20.98
CA PHE A 177 12.52 -9.48 -20.26
C PHE A 177 12.62 -8.90 -18.83
N ASN A 178 12.01 -7.73 -18.60
CA ASN A 178 11.94 -7.03 -17.32
C ASN A 178 10.69 -6.12 -17.28
N SER A 179 10.43 -5.45 -16.14
CA SER A 179 9.19 -4.68 -15.96
C SER A 179 9.12 -3.45 -16.88
N ASP A 180 10.24 -2.76 -17.08
CA ASP A 180 10.31 -1.60 -17.96
C ASP A 180 10.14 -2.00 -19.44
N HIS A 181 10.66 -3.16 -19.86
CA HIS A 181 10.45 -3.70 -21.20
C HIS A 181 8.98 -4.10 -21.39
N GLN A 182 8.37 -4.74 -20.39
CA GLN A 182 6.94 -5.07 -20.42
C GLN A 182 6.06 -3.81 -20.56
N MET A 183 6.42 -2.72 -19.88
CA MET A 183 5.76 -1.42 -20.03
C MET A 183 5.96 -0.82 -21.42
N MET A 184 7.20 -0.80 -21.93
CA MET A 184 7.51 -0.33 -23.29
C MET A 184 6.77 -1.15 -24.36
N CYS A 185 6.61 -2.47 -24.17
CA CYS A 185 5.85 -3.32 -25.08
C CYS A 185 4.39 -2.87 -25.19
N ALA A 186 3.74 -2.52 -24.07
CA ALA A 186 2.36 -2.03 -24.09
C ALA A 186 2.24 -0.67 -24.82
N GLU A 187 3.20 0.23 -24.64
CA GLU A 187 3.25 1.53 -25.34
C GLU A 187 3.41 1.34 -26.87
N LYS A 188 4.27 0.41 -27.30
CA LYS A 188 4.49 0.10 -28.73
C LYS A 188 3.27 -0.49 -29.44
N ILE A 189 2.29 -1.03 -28.72
CA ILE A 189 1.08 -1.55 -29.37
C ILE A 189 0.30 -0.44 -30.06
N GLU A 190 0.29 0.76 -29.49
CA GLU A 190 -0.36 1.91 -30.11
C GLU A 190 0.27 2.27 -31.47
N ASP A 191 1.59 2.17 -31.58
CA ASP A 191 2.32 2.37 -32.83
C ASP A 191 1.92 1.32 -33.89
N LEU A 192 1.79 0.04 -33.51
CA LEU A 192 1.35 -1.02 -34.42
C LEU A 192 -0.06 -0.79 -34.97
N ILE A 193 -0.97 -0.26 -34.13
CA ILE A 193 -2.34 0.02 -34.54
C ILE A 193 -2.39 1.28 -35.43
N THR A 194 -1.68 2.34 -35.06
CA THR A 194 -1.81 3.66 -35.70
C THR A 194 -0.88 3.85 -36.89
N LYS A 195 0.39 3.43 -36.80
CA LYS A 195 1.39 3.62 -37.86
C LYS A 195 1.38 2.48 -38.88
N GLU A 196 1.25 1.24 -38.42
CA GLU A 196 1.21 0.06 -39.30
C GLU A 196 -0.22 -0.32 -39.74
N GLY A 197 -1.25 0.33 -39.16
CA GLY A 197 -2.66 0.13 -39.55
C GLY A 197 -3.22 -1.25 -39.17
N LEU A 198 -2.64 -1.93 -38.18
CA LEU A 198 -3.10 -3.26 -37.76
C LEU A 198 -4.43 -3.18 -37.01
N LYS A 199 -5.42 -3.98 -37.45
CA LYS A 199 -6.71 -4.13 -36.76
C LYS A 199 -6.60 -5.11 -35.59
N VAL A 200 -6.18 -4.62 -34.42
CA VAL A 200 -5.98 -5.43 -33.22
C VAL A 200 -7.26 -5.50 -32.39
N LYS A 201 -7.70 -6.72 -32.04
CA LYS A 201 -8.88 -6.95 -31.18
C LYS A 201 -8.55 -7.39 -29.76
N LEU A 202 -7.38 -7.97 -29.55
CA LEU A 202 -6.99 -8.57 -28.27
C LEU A 202 -5.52 -8.31 -27.96
N VAL A 203 -5.26 -7.90 -26.72
CA VAL A 203 -3.92 -7.84 -26.12
C VAL A 203 -3.89 -8.80 -24.93
N ILE A 204 -2.91 -9.70 -24.94
CA ILE A 204 -2.67 -10.71 -23.90
C ILE A 204 -1.40 -10.35 -23.16
N VAL A 205 -1.45 -10.35 -21.83
CA VAL A 205 -0.26 -10.23 -20.96
C VAL A 205 -0.18 -11.50 -20.11
N ASP A 206 0.74 -12.42 -20.48
CA ASP A 206 0.93 -13.71 -19.81
C ASP A 206 2.36 -13.84 -19.25
N SER A 207 2.62 -13.58 -17.97
CA SER A 207 1.73 -13.07 -16.89
C SER A 207 2.05 -11.64 -16.42
N LEU A 208 1.08 -10.98 -15.78
CA LEU A 208 1.22 -9.61 -15.29
C LEU A 208 2.38 -9.45 -14.31
N MET A 209 2.57 -10.43 -13.42
CA MET A 209 3.34 -10.26 -12.18
C MET A 209 4.78 -10.75 -12.27
N THR A 210 5.16 -11.46 -13.34
CA THR A 210 6.44 -12.16 -13.45
C THR A 210 7.63 -11.23 -13.36
N HIS A 211 7.64 -10.16 -14.17
CA HIS A 211 8.75 -9.21 -14.22
C HIS A 211 8.72 -8.17 -13.10
N PHE A 212 7.57 -7.94 -12.49
CA PHE A 212 7.46 -7.07 -11.30
C PHE A 212 7.88 -7.79 -10.00
N ARG A 213 8.16 -9.10 -10.05
CA ARG A 213 8.62 -9.93 -8.91
C ARG A 213 10.15 -10.06 -8.83
N SER A 214 10.88 -9.74 -9.89
CA SER A 214 12.17 -10.38 -10.20
C SER A 214 13.43 -9.49 -10.16
N GLU A 215 13.35 -8.24 -9.71
CA GLU A 215 14.41 -7.26 -9.98
C GLU A 215 15.62 -7.32 -9.03
N PHE A 216 15.54 -8.04 -7.91
CA PHE A 216 16.61 -8.05 -6.90
C PHE A 216 17.24 -9.44 -6.78
N CYS A 217 18.38 -9.69 -7.44
CA CYS A 217 19.08 -10.97 -7.30
C CYS A 217 20.61 -10.81 -7.16
N VAL A 218 21.27 -11.83 -6.63
CA VAL A 218 22.73 -11.92 -6.50
C VAL A 218 23.28 -13.04 -7.38
N THR A 219 24.56 -12.96 -7.74
CA THR A 219 25.19 -13.99 -8.59
C THR A 219 25.43 -15.31 -7.84
N PRO A 220 25.52 -16.47 -8.53
CA PRO A 220 25.62 -17.80 -7.92
C PRO A 220 26.85 -17.97 -7.04
N ASN A 221 27.90 -17.17 -7.19
CA ASN A 221 29.14 -17.34 -6.43
C ASN A 221 29.12 -16.63 -5.06
N MET A 222 27.98 -16.12 -4.62
CA MET A 222 27.86 -15.40 -3.35
C MET A 222 27.59 -16.35 -2.20
N ASP A 223 28.32 -16.18 -1.09
CA ASP A 223 28.06 -16.88 0.15
C ASP A 223 27.12 -16.08 1.04
N VAL A 224 26.12 -16.76 1.59
CA VAL A 224 25.18 -16.19 2.56
C VAL A 224 25.59 -16.66 3.95
N ILE A 225 25.54 -15.77 4.93
CA ILE A 225 25.86 -16.08 6.32
C ILE A 225 24.68 -16.81 6.97
N GLY A 226 24.76 -18.14 7.00
CA GLY A 226 23.74 -19.02 7.55
C GLY A 226 24.04 -19.54 8.95
N ASN A 227 23.03 -20.16 9.55
CA ASN A 227 23.11 -20.87 10.81
C ASN A 227 22.51 -22.27 10.63
N PRO A 228 23.30 -23.37 10.76
CA PRO A 228 24.62 -23.44 11.41
C PRO A 228 25.84 -23.30 10.47
N LYS A 229 25.63 -23.12 9.16
CA LYS A 229 26.72 -23.10 8.18
C LYS A 229 26.61 -21.91 7.24
N ILE A 230 27.76 -21.40 6.82
CA ILE A 230 27.87 -20.52 5.66
C ILE A 230 27.92 -21.41 4.43
N LYS A 231 26.98 -21.20 3.51
CA LYS A 231 26.91 -21.90 2.24
C LYS A 231 26.89 -20.92 1.09
N ASN A 232 27.15 -21.43 -0.09
CA ASN A 232 26.85 -20.73 -1.31
C ASN A 232 25.32 -20.50 -1.42
N ILE A 233 24.88 -19.38 -1.99
CA ILE A 233 23.45 -19.08 -2.12
C ILE A 233 22.66 -20.18 -2.86
N THR A 234 23.32 -20.92 -3.75
CA THR A 234 22.71 -22.01 -4.51
C THR A 234 22.44 -23.28 -3.68
N GLU A 235 22.98 -23.38 -2.46
CA GLU A 235 22.90 -24.58 -1.61
C GLU A 235 21.90 -24.44 -0.45
N TYR A 236 21.24 -23.29 -0.30
CA TYR A 236 20.25 -23.08 0.75
C TYR A 236 18.88 -23.68 0.37
N ALA A 237 18.17 -24.15 1.38
CA ALA A 237 16.81 -24.67 1.27
C ALA A 237 15.87 -23.94 2.25
N GLU A 238 14.56 -24.08 2.02
CA GLU A 238 13.51 -23.58 2.91
C GLU A 238 13.66 -24.14 4.33
N GLY A 239 13.40 -23.30 5.34
CA GLY A 239 13.54 -23.63 6.76
C GLY A 239 14.96 -23.49 7.32
N GLU A 240 16.00 -23.35 6.49
CA GLU A 240 17.35 -23.02 6.97
C GLU A 240 17.44 -21.56 7.44
N LYS A 241 18.36 -21.25 8.36
CA LYS A 241 18.46 -19.90 8.96
C LYS A 241 19.58 -19.05 8.36
N VAL A 242 19.35 -17.75 8.23
CA VAL A 242 20.32 -16.75 7.74
C VAL A 242 20.38 -15.51 8.61
N LEU A 243 21.56 -14.89 8.68
CA LEU A 243 21.82 -13.66 9.44
C LEU A 243 21.16 -12.47 8.74
N THR A 244 20.43 -11.65 9.50
CA THR A 244 19.67 -10.51 8.96
C THR A 244 20.31 -9.18 9.33
N HIS A 245 19.79 -8.06 8.78
CA HIS A 245 20.25 -6.71 9.14
C HIS A 245 20.13 -6.41 10.65
N LYS A 246 19.26 -7.09 11.40
CA LYS A 246 19.10 -6.89 12.84
C LYS A 246 20.13 -7.64 13.70
N GLY A 247 21.07 -8.35 13.09
CA GLY A 247 22.09 -9.10 13.83
C GLY A 247 21.58 -10.37 14.51
N ARG A 248 20.51 -10.98 13.99
CA ARG A 248 19.95 -12.27 14.45
C ARG A 248 19.72 -13.24 13.28
N PHE A 249 19.51 -14.52 13.59
CA PHE A 249 19.24 -15.53 12.57
C PHE A 249 17.75 -15.84 12.41
N THR A 250 17.20 -15.77 11.20
CA THR A 250 15.79 -16.10 10.90
C THR A 250 15.66 -17.08 9.74
N ASN A 251 14.48 -17.72 9.59
CA ASN A 251 14.28 -18.80 8.62
C ASN A 251 14.14 -18.27 7.17
N ILE A 252 14.62 -19.06 6.21
CA ILE A 252 14.34 -18.89 4.79
C ILE A 252 12.95 -19.46 4.51
N LEU A 253 12.08 -18.63 3.95
CA LEU A 253 10.73 -18.98 3.53
C LEU A 253 10.72 -19.60 2.13
N SER A 254 11.52 -19.06 1.20
CA SER A 254 11.61 -19.56 -0.17
C SER A 254 12.97 -19.25 -0.79
N THR A 255 13.43 -20.09 -1.71
CA THR A 255 14.63 -19.84 -2.53
C THR A 255 14.23 -19.55 -3.97
N GLN A 256 14.88 -18.55 -4.58
CA GLN A 256 14.53 -18.07 -5.91
C GLN A 256 15.75 -18.19 -6.84
N LYS A 257 15.50 -18.64 -8.07
CA LYS A 257 16.47 -18.75 -9.15
C LYS A 257 15.85 -18.24 -10.44
N GLN A 258 16.58 -17.41 -11.17
CA GLN A 258 16.14 -16.84 -12.44
C GLN A 258 17.30 -16.68 -13.41
N GLU A 259 17.07 -16.89 -14.70
CA GLU A 259 18.03 -16.50 -15.75
C GLU A 259 17.98 -14.99 -15.98
N TYR A 260 19.12 -14.33 -15.94
CA TYR A 260 19.26 -12.88 -16.08
C TYR A 260 20.26 -12.52 -17.18
N GLU A 261 19.89 -11.56 -18.02
CA GLU A 261 20.73 -10.99 -19.06
C GLU A 261 20.68 -9.47 -18.92
N GLY A 262 21.81 -8.88 -18.53
CA GLY A 262 21.94 -7.45 -18.27
C GLY A 262 23.16 -7.12 -17.42
N LYS A 263 23.24 -5.89 -16.92
CA LYS A 263 24.36 -5.44 -16.11
C LYS A 263 24.37 -6.06 -14.71
N ILE A 264 25.55 -6.27 -14.16
CA ILE A 264 25.80 -6.56 -12.74
C ILE A 264 26.82 -5.56 -12.19
N VAL A 265 26.73 -5.28 -10.89
CA VAL A 265 27.64 -4.38 -10.20
C VAL A 265 28.49 -5.19 -9.24
N ARG A 266 29.81 -5.05 -9.36
CA ARG A 266 30.79 -5.57 -8.40
C ARG A 266 31.21 -4.45 -7.46
N ILE A 267 30.92 -4.60 -6.18
CA ILE A 267 31.25 -3.61 -5.14
C ILE A 267 32.36 -4.18 -4.24
N ARG A 268 33.43 -3.40 -4.05
CA ARG A 268 34.53 -3.74 -3.14
C ARG A 268 34.56 -2.78 -1.95
N PRO A 269 34.14 -3.21 -0.75
CA PRO A 269 34.37 -2.44 0.46
C PRO A 269 35.84 -2.46 0.87
N ALA A 270 36.19 -1.54 1.75
CA ALA A 270 37.44 -1.60 2.49
C ALA A 270 37.40 -2.78 3.45
N TYR A 271 38.55 -3.42 3.65
CA TYR A 271 38.78 -4.48 4.64
C TYR A 271 38.14 -5.83 4.31
N LEU A 272 36.98 -5.90 3.65
CA LEU A 272 36.29 -7.15 3.34
C LEU A 272 36.31 -7.50 1.84
N PRO A 273 36.03 -8.77 1.46
CA PRO A 273 35.96 -9.21 0.07
C PRO A 273 34.90 -8.46 -0.76
N ALA A 274 35.09 -8.42 -2.09
CA ALA A 274 34.11 -7.85 -3.01
C ALA A 274 32.94 -8.81 -3.22
N PHE A 275 31.77 -8.27 -3.56
CA PHE A 275 30.55 -9.01 -3.87
C PHE A 275 29.91 -8.48 -5.15
N THR A 276 29.03 -9.29 -5.76
CA THR A 276 28.46 -9.01 -7.08
C THR A 276 26.97 -9.33 -7.13
N LEU A 277 26.18 -8.35 -7.56
CA LEU A 277 24.72 -8.38 -7.59
C LEU A 277 24.14 -7.55 -8.74
N THR A 278 22.83 -7.64 -8.97
CA THR A 278 22.15 -6.78 -9.96
C THR A 278 22.16 -5.30 -9.49
N PRO A 279 22.23 -4.31 -10.40
CA PRO A 279 22.24 -2.89 -10.04
C PRO A 279 21.06 -2.47 -9.18
N ASP A 280 19.90 -3.05 -9.43
CA ASP A 280 18.68 -2.73 -8.70
C ASP A 280 18.60 -3.40 -7.33
N HIS A 281 19.51 -4.32 -6.99
CA HIS A 281 19.47 -4.99 -5.70
C HIS A 281 19.81 -4.02 -4.57
N SER A 282 18.89 -3.82 -3.63
CA SER A 282 19.09 -2.92 -2.50
C SER A 282 20.06 -3.51 -1.47
N VAL A 283 21.04 -2.71 -1.08
CA VAL A 283 22.02 -3.04 -0.05
C VAL A 283 21.95 -2.05 1.09
N LEU A 284 22.19 -2.53 2.30
CA LEU A 284 22.20 -1.68 3.48
C LEU A 284 23.45 -0.80 3.49
N ALA A 285 23.29 0.50 3.29
CA ALA A 285 24.39 1.44 3.10
C ALA A 285 24.02 2.86 3.58
N VAL A 286 25.00 3.77 3.51
CA VAL A 286 24.84 5.20 3.76
C VAL A 286 25.60 5.96 2.68
N LYS A 287 24.91 6.90 2.01
CA LYS A 287 25.50 7.77 1.00
C LYS A 287 26.26 8.92 1.63
N ARG A 288 27.41 9.24 1.04
CA ARG A 288 28.20 10.40 1.42
C ARG A 288 27.63 11.66 0.78
N ILE A 289 27.51 12.73 1.56
CA ILE A 289 27.17 14.06 1.01
C ILE A 289 28.37 14.57 0.21
N ARG A 290 28.16 14.92 -1.06
CA ARG A 290 29.19 15.57 -1.88
C ARG A 290 29.33 17.05 -1.48
N ASN A 291 30.57 17.56 -1.45
CA ASN A 291 30.96 18.98 -1.31
C ASN A 291 30.78 19.70 0.04
N THR A 292 31.19 19.13 1.19
CA THR A 292 31.39 19.96 2.39
C THR A 292 32.53 19.48 3.28
N TRP A 293 33.33 20.44 3.75
CA TRP A 293 33.96 20.32 5.06
C TRP A 293 33.69 21.58 5.89
N TYR A 294 33.72 21.43 7.21
CA TYR A 294 33.49 22.49 8.18
C TYR A 294 34.81 23.08 8.67
N LYS A 295 34.99 24.39 8.51
CA LYS A 295 35.92 25.18 9.33
C LYS A 295 35.25 26.50 9.68
N ASN A 296 35.10 26.77 10.98
CA ASN A 296 34.58 28.02 11.53
C ASN A 296 33.24 28.51 10.93
N GLN A 297 32.19 27.69 11.02
CA GLN A 297 30.78 28.10 10.84
C GLN A 297 30.36 28.70 9.48
N SER A 298 31.17 28.60 8.41
CA SER A 298 30.80 29.02 7.05
C SER A 298 31.15 27.97 5.98
N THR A 299 30.25 27.73 5.03
CA THR A 299 30.39 26.75 3.92
C THR A 299 31.17 27.31 2.72
N TYR A 300 32.15 26.56 2.22
CA TYR A 300 32.90 26.85 0.98
C TYR A 300 32.94 25.62 0.05
N THR A 301 32.86 25.84 -1.28
CA THR A 301 33.04 24.85 -2.34
C THR A 301 34.51 24.79 -2.79
N MET A 302 35.15 23.60 -2.81
CA MET A 302 36.55 23.46 -3.25
C MET A 302 36.67 22.78 -4.61
N LYS A 303 37.39 23.46 -5.51
CA LYS A 303 37.99 22.96 -6.75
C LYS A 303 39.41 22.46 -6.42
N ASP A 304 39.60 21.17 -6.14
CA ASP A 304 40.78 20.35 -6.48
C ASP A 304 41.00 19.15 -5.56
N SER A 305 41.45 18.05 -6.17
CA SER A 305 41.41 16.67 -5.68
C SER A 305 42.66 16.19 -4.93
N SER A 306 43.51 17.07 -4.38
CA SER A 306 44.90 16.69 -4.02
C SER A 306 45.22 16.51 -2.53
N ASN A 307 44.29 16.67 -1.57
CA ASN A 307 44.66 16.64 -0.14
C ASN A 307 43.72 15.81 0.79
N TYR A 308 43.39 14.58 0.39
CA TYR A 308 42.55 13.66 1.18
C TYR A 308 43.20 13.10 2.47
N SER A 309 44.52 13.22 2.65
CA SER A 309 45.26 12.35 3.59
C SER A 309 45.65 12.94 4.95
N LYS A 310 45.34 14.22 5.24
CA LYS A 310 45.90 14.90 6.43
C LYS A 310 44.93 15.38 7.50
N VAL A 311 43.61 15.16 7.39
CA VAL A 311 42.66 15.78 8.34
C VAL A 311 41.64 14.76 8.84
N PHE A 312 41.97 13.93 9.84
CA PHE A 312 40.95 13.34 10.73
C PHE A 312 41.60 12.80 12.03
N PRO A 313 41.78 13.61 13.08
CA PRO A 313 41.44 13.07 14.41
C PRO A 313 40.65 14.08 15.23
N GLY A 314 39.46 13.69 15.68
CA GLY A 314 38.84 14.33 16.85
C GLY A 314 37.40 14.78 16.65
N LYS A 315 36.52 14.17 17.45
CA LYS A 315 35.34 14.75 18.11
C LYS A 315 34.81 16.05 17.47
N ASN A 316 34.03 15.94 16.38
CA ASN A 316 32.95 16.87 15.94
C ASN A 316 32.59 16.67 14.45
N HIS A 317 32.10 15.49 14.05
CA HIS A 317 31.75 15.21 12.64
C HIS A 317 30.41 14.46 12.52
N TYR A 318 29.28 15.19 12.64
CA TYR A 318 27.93 14.60 12.60
C TYR A 318 27.10 15.01 11.36
N LYS A 319 27.70 15.55 10.28
CA LYS A 319 26.94 16.08 9.11
C LYS A 319 27.56 15.78 7.74
N LEU A 320 28.22 14.64 7.56
CA LEU A 320 28.88 14.28 6.28
C LEU A 320 28.07 13.28 5.42
N PHE A 321 26.94 12.78 5.91
CA PHE A 321 26.18 11.71 5.29
C PHE A 321 24.69 12.02 5.28
N GLU A 322 24.02 11.61 4.22
CA GLU A 322 22.64 11.98 3.91
C GLU A 322 21.67 11.13 4.76
N GLY A 323 20.66 11.73 5.42
CA GLY A 323 19.54 11.01 6.07
C GLY A 323 19.87 10.13 7.31
N TYR A 324 20.98 10.38 7.99
CA TYR A 324 21.68 9.49 8.94
C TYR A 324 20.92 8.38 9.70
N GLY A 325 21.06 7.17 9.13
CA GLY A 325 20.84 5.81 9.61
C GLY A 325 21.16 4.90 8.40
N PRO A 326 21.54 3.63 8.57
CA PRO A 326 21.70 2.75 7.40
C PRO A 326 20.36 2.60 6.68
N ASP A 327 20.36 2.78 5.36
CA ASP A 327 19.17 2.70 4.51
C ASP A 327 19.39 1.70 3.36
N TRP A 328 18.30 1.24 2.74
CA TRP A 328 18.33 0.32 1.63
C TRP A 328 18.57 1.08 0.33
N ILE A 329 19.81 1.04 -0.17
CA ILE A 329 20.24 1.79 -1.35
C ILE A 329 20.50 0.82 -2.50
N MET A 330 20.00 1.14 -3.69
CA MET A 330 20.24 0.35 -4.90
C MET A 330 21.74 0.27 -5.22
N ALA A 331 22.25 -0.94 -5.41
CA ALA A 331 23.67 -1.20 -5.60
C ALA A 331 24.30 -0.42 -6.77
N GLY A 332 23.56 -0.22 -7.86
CA GLY A 332 24.00 0.55 -9.03
C GLY A 332 24.16 2.04 -8.77
N THR A 333 23.56 2.55 -7.70
CA THR A 333 23.69 3.97 -7.33
C THR A 333 24.85 4.23 -6.36
N LEU A 334 25.49 3.18 -5.84
CA LEU A 334 26.59 3.30 -4.89
C LEU A 334 27.90 3.63 -5.59
N GLU A 335 28.69 4.47 -4.93
CA GLU A 335 29.95 4.95 -5.48
C GLU A 335 31.11 4.80 -4.50
N LYS A 336 32.33 4.96 -5.01
CA LYS A 336 33.53 5.02 -4.19
C LYS A 336 33.43 6.15 -3.16
N GLY A 337 33.51 5.79 -1.88
CA GLY A 337 33.44 6.72 -0.75
C GLY A 337 32.11 6.69 0.03
N ASP A 338 31.08 6.03 -0.50
CA ASP A 338 29.89 5.63 0.29
C ASP A 338 30.25 4.51 1.27
N TYR A 339 29.37 4.20 2.22
CA TYR A 339 29.65 3.22 3.27
C TYR A 339 28.59 2.12 3.29
N LEU A 340 29.04 0.86 3.32
CA LEU A 340 28.16 -0.28 3.58
C LEU A 340 27.97 -0.43 5.09
N ALA A 341 26.77 -0.79 5.50
CA ALA A 341 26.48 -1.13 6.89
C ALA A 341 26.41 -2.65 7.04
N TYR A 342 27.25 -3.20 7.92
CA TYR A 342 27.30 -4.62 8.20
C TYR A 342 26.90 -4.90 9.65
N PRO A 343 25.95 -5.82 9.92
CA PRO A 343 25.40 -6.04 11.25
C PRO A 343 26.42 -6.74 12.14
N VAL A 344 26.41 -6.37 13.42
CA VAL A 344 27.06 -7.11 14.50
C VAL A 344 26.05 -8.11 15.04
N LEU A 345 26.45 -9.37 15.19
CA LEU A 345 25.57 -10.39 15.77
C LEU A 345 25.24 -10.04 17.23
N THR A 346 23.95 -9.84 17.52
CA THR A 346 23.40 -9.43 18.82
C THR A 346 22.80 -10.60 19.60
N GLU A 347 22.38 -11.66 18.91
CA GLU A 347 21.83 -12.86 19.53
C GLU A 347 22.91 -13.59 20.34
N THR A 348 22.67 -13.74 21.65
CA THR A 348 23.56 -14.49 22.54
C THR A 348 22.76 -15.47 23.38
N LYS A 349 23.33 -16.65 23.58
CA LYS A 349 22.83 -17.70 24.44
C LYS A 349 23.99 -18.18 25.29
N ASP A 350 23.91 -17.90 26.59
CA ASP A 350 24.90 -18.45 27.52
C ASP A 350 24.61 -19.93 27.78
N GLN A 351 25.68 -20.69 27.97
CA GLN A 351 25.63 -22.14 28.17
C GLN A 351 26.77 -22.55 29.11
N ASP A 352 26.44 -23.41 30.07
CA ASP A 352 27.37 -23.84 31.11
C ASP A 352 28.11 -25.13 30.75
N PHE A 353 27.53 -25.98 29.91
CA PHE A 353 28.14 -27.23 29.44
C PHE A 353 27.56 -27.65 28.09
N PHE A 354 28.27 -28.47 27.33
CA PHE A 354 27.71 -29.21 26.19
C PHE A 354 27.82 -30.72 26.42
N LEU A 355 26.98 -31.50 25.75
CA LEU A 355 27.01 -32.95 25.83
C LEU A 355 28.03 -33.49 24.83
N LEU A 356 29.05 -34.21 25.33
CA LEU A 356 30.08 -34.80 24.48
C LEU A 356 29.50 -35.85 23.52
N THR A 357 28.45 -36.54 23.94
CA THR A 357 27.74 -37.58 23.18
C THR A 357 27.05 -37.06 21.92
N ASP A 358 26.67 -35.78 21.88
CA ASP A 358 26.05 -35.15 20.70
C ASP A 358 27.02 -35.12 19.50
N TYR A 359 28.31 -35.30 19.77
CA TYR A 359 29.38 -35.24 18.79
C TYR A 359 30.07 -36.59 18.58
N THR A 360 29.46 -37.68 19.03
CA THR A 360 29.95 -39.06 18.83
C THR A 360 28.90 -39.86 18.07
N THR A 361 29.32 -40.59 17.05
CA THR A 361 28.47 -41.51 16.25
C THR A 361 28.54 -42.95 16.74
N SER A 362 29.62 -43.33 17.43
CA SER A 362 29.76 -44.66 18.02
C SER A 362 28.88 -44.81 19.28
N PRO A 363 28.14 -45.93 19.46
CA PRO A 363 27.34 -46.17 20.65
C PRO A 363 28.26 -46.49 21.85
N PHE A 364 28.52 -45.48 22.70
CA PHE A 364 29.25 -45.67 23.94
C PHE A 364 28.28 -45.81 25.12
N PRO A 365 28.46 -46.80 26.01
CA PRO A 365 27.59 -46.96 27.17
C PRO A 365 27.77 -45.78 28.15
N VAL A 366 26.67 -45.15 28.53
CA VAL A 366 26.63 -44.07 29.52
C VAL A 366 26.04 -44.60 30.81
N SER A 367 26.73 -44.41 31.93
CA SER A 367 26.25 -44.75 33.27
C SER A 367 26.60 -43.60 34.22
N GLU A 368 25.62 -43.15 35.02
CA GLU A 368 25.80 -42.05 35.99
C GLU A 368 26.39 -40.76 35.37
N GLY A 369 26.01 -40.42 34.13
CA GLY A 369 26.50 -39.22 33.45
C GLY A 369 27.96 -39.30 32.96
N LYS A 370 28.57 -40.49 33.04
CA LYS A 370 29.91 -40.77 32.51
C LYS A 370 29.86 -41.73 31.34
N ILE A 371 30.60 -41.42 30.29
CA ILE A 371 30.87 -42.33 29.18
C ILE A 371 31.82 -43.39 29.72
N GLN A 372 31.31 -44.62 29.84
CA GLN A 372 32.16 -45.75 30.12
C GLN A 372 32.77 -46.21 28.80
N VAL A 373 34.02 -45.87 28.59
CA VAL A 373 34.80 -46.63 27.61
C VAL A 373 35.04 -47.98 28.26
N LYS A 374 34.17 -48.96 27.98
CA LYS A 374 34.59 -50.36 28.08
C LYS A 374 35.83 -50.43 27.22
N ASP A 375 36.98 -50.69 27.81
CA ASP A 375 38.15 -51.11 27.06
C ASP A 375 37.68 -52.25 26.17
N PHE A 376 37.47 -51.96 24.89
CA PHE A 376 36.94 -52.94 23.93
C PHE A 376 37.98 -53.99 23.56
N PHE A 377 39.06 -54.05 24.32
CA PHE A 377 40.27 -54.75 23.98
C PHE A 377 40.76 -55.49 25.23
N HIS A 378 40.13 -56.65 25.46
CA HIS A 378 40.73 -57.89 25.98
C HIS A 378 40.50 -58.29 27.43
N GLY A 379 39.94 -57.45 28.31
CA GLY A 379 39.62 -57.87 29.69
C GLY A 379 40.86 -58.15 30.56
N GLN A 380 40.65 -58.15 31.88
CA GLN A 380 41.74 -58.20 32.86
C GLN A 380 42.57 -59.49 32.78
N ASP A 381 41.93 -60.62 32.46
CA ASP A 381 42.60 -61.91 32.28
C ASP A 381 43.63 -61.89 31.14
N VAL A 382 43.34 -61.21 30.02
CA VAL A 382 44.28 -61.14 28.89
C VAL A 382 45.43 -60.18 29.17
N TYR A 383 45.19 -59.08 29.88
CA TYR A 383 46.24 -58.19 30.35
C TYR A 383 47.24 -58.93 31.26
N GLU A 384 46.73 -59.63 32.27
CA GLU A 384 47.57 -60.40 33.19
C GLU A 384 48.29 -61.54 32.45
N THR A 385 47.61 -62.22 31.51
CA THR A 385 48.22 -63.28 30.68
C THR A 385 49.35 -62.73 29.81
N ILE A 386 49.16 -61.58 29.16
CA ILE A 386 50.19 -60.97 28.30
C ILE A 386 51.38 -60.50 29.11
N LEU A 387 51.17 -59.89 30.28
CA LEU A 387 52.27 -59.53 31.17
C LEU A 387 53.06 -60.75 31.64
N LYS A 388 52.35 -61.85 31.95
CA LYS A 388 52.96 -63.10 32.41
C LYS A 388 53.73 -63.81 31.29
N GLU A 389 53.17 -63.87 30.09
CA GLU A 389 53.82 -64.47 28.90
C GLU A 389 54.99 -63.62 28.39
N TYR A 390 54.87 -62.29 28.42
CA TYR A 390 55.97 -61.39 28.02
C TYR A 390 57.10 -61.35 29.06
N ALA A 391 56.80 -61.51 30.35
CA ALA A 391 57.83 -61.63 31.38
C ALA A 391 58.72 -62.88 31.22
N GLN A 392 58.24 -63.91 30.51
CA GLN A 392 59.01 -65.12 30.20
C GLN A 392 59.93 -64.96 28.98
N ASP A 393 59.57 -64.08 28.04
CA ASP A 393 60.37 -63.75 26.86
C ASP A 393 60.11 -62.30 26.44
N THR A 394 61.06 -61.42 26.75
CA THR A 394 60.97 -59.97 26.51
C THR A 394 61.40 -59.56 25.09
N SER A 395 61.48 -60.50 24.15
CA SER A 395 61.90 -60.21 22.78
C SER A 395 60.83 -59.47 21.99
N LYS A 396 61.27 -58.64 21.05
CA LYS A 396 60.37 -57.95 20.11
C LYS A 396 59.53 -58.94 19.28
N GLY A 397 60.07 -60.14 19.06
CA GLY A 397 59.38 -61.27 18.40
C GLY A 397 58.21 -61.78 19.23
N LYS A 398 58.40 -61.97 20.55
CA LYS A 398 57.32 -62.39 21.46
C LYS A 398 56.20 -61.37 21.54
N MET A 399 56.54 -60.08 21.56
CA MET A 399 55.54 -59.01 21.53
C MET A 399 54.68 -59.08 20.24
N MET A 400 55.30 -59.36 19.09
CA MET A 400 54.61 -59.50 17.81
C MET A 400 53.75 -60.76 17.73
N GLU A 401 54.19 -61.84 18.36
CA GLU A 401 53.41 -63.07 18.56
C GLU A 401 52.17 -62.80 19.43
N LEU A 402 52.34 -62.16 20.59
CA LEU A 402 51.24 -61.81 21.51
C LEU A 402 50.24 -60.84 20.85
N SER A 403 50.75 -59.90 20.06
CA SER A 403 49.93 -58.97 19.26
C SER A 403 49.03 -59.71 18.28
N LYS A 404 49.56 -60.70 17.55
CA LYS A 404 48.77 -61.53 16.63
C LYS A 404 47.82 -62.47 17.38
N LYS A 405 48.29 -63.14 18.44
CA LYS A 405 47.56 -64.14 19.23
C LYS A 405 46.31 -63.54 19.87
N HIS A 406 46.44 -62.36 20.46
CA HIS A 406 45.35 -61.70 21.18
C HIS A 406 44.67 -60.60 20.37
N GLN A 407 45.08 -60.37 19.11
CA GLN A 407 44.59 -59.31 18.24
C GLN A 407 44.70 -57.91 18.85
N ILE A 408 45.78 -57.66 19.59
CA ILE A 408 46.06 -56.38 20.25
C ILE A 408 47.16 -55.65 19.48
N PRO A 409 47.03 -54.35 19.17
CA PRO A 409 48.13 -53.59 18.58
C PRO A 409 49.43 -53.70 19.40
N MET A 410 50.55 -53.87 18.71
CA MET A 410 51.90 -53.90 19.31
C MET A 410 52.18 -52.69 20.22
N SER A 411 51.63 -51.51 19.88
CA SER A 411 51.75 -50.29 20.69
C SER A 411 51.06 -50.42 22.05
N THR A 412 49.91 -51.09 22.12
CA THR A 412 49.16 -51.31 23.36
C THR A 412 49.86 -52.31 24.27
N ILE A 413 50.38 -53.42 23.72
CA ILE A 413 51.18 -54.39 24.49
C ILE A 413 52.44 -53.71 25.05
N SER A 414 53.10 -52.87 24.24
CA SER A 414 54.26 -52.08 24.70
C SER A 414 53.89 -51.16 25.87
N GLN A 415 52.73 -50.51 25.84
CA GLN A 415 52.27 -49.64 26.93
C GLN A 415 51.96 -50.42 28.22
N TRP A 416 51.37 -51.61 28.11
CA TRP A 416 51.08 -52.49 29.24
C TRP A 416 52.35 -52.99 29.93
N VAL A 417 53.31 -53.50 29.15
CA VAL A 417 54.59 -54.02 29.66
C VAL A 417 55.43 -52.90 30.29
N ASN A 418 55.44 -51.71 29.70
CA ASN A 418 56.19 -50.57 30.24
C ASN A 418 55.51 -49.88 31.44
N GLY A 419 54.41 -50.44 31.96
CA GLY A 419 53.70 -49.92 33.13
C GLY A 419 53.05 -48.56 32.92
N LYS A 420 52.91 -48.11 31.66
CA LYS A 420 52.33 -46.80 31.32
C LYS A 420 50.79 -46.81 31.32
N GLN A 421 50.18 -48.00 31.30
CA GLN A 421 48.72 -48.18 31.38
C GLN A 421 48.41 -49.47 32.18
N LYS A 422 47.64 -49.37 33.28
CA LYS A 422 47.10 -50.52 34.04
C LYS A 422 45.69 -50.82 33.52
N SER A 423 45.29 -52.10 33.45
CA SER A 423 44.01 -52.54 32.86
C SER A 423 42.74 -52.20 33.68
N LEU A 424 42.82 -51.29 34.65
CA LEU A 424 41.80 -51.13 35.68
C LEU A 424 41.35 -49.69 35.97
N ASP A 425 41.84 -48.68 35.25
CA ASP A 425 41.16 -47.39 35.29
C ASP A 425 40.21 -47.32 34.08
N PRO A 426 38.90 -47.57 34.24
CA PRO A 426 37.96 -47.21 33.21
C PRO A 426 38.18 -45.73 32.91
N LEU A 427 38.61 -45.40 31.69
CA LEU A 427 38.65 -44.01 31.25
C LEU A 427 37.21 -43.54 31.14
N THR A 428 36.70 -43.04 32.27
CA THR A 428 35.40 -42.41 32.36
C THR A 428 35.55 -40.97 31.94
N LEU A 429 34.82 -40.57 30.92
CA LEU A 429 34.66 -39.15 30.57
C LEU A 429 33.32 -38.66 31.06
N ASP A 430 33.29 -37.49 31.68
CA ASP A 430 32.02 -36.83 31.95
C ASP A 430 31.34 -36.49 30.62
N VAL A 431 30.05 -36.86 30.51
CA VAL A 431 29.23 -36.53 29.33
C VAL A 431 29.05 -35.00 29.24
N HIS A 432 28.98 -34.33 30.38
CA HIS A 432 28.79 -32.88 30.48
C HIS A 432 30.15 -32.20 30.50
N VAL A 433 30.56 -31.63 29.36
CA VAL A 433 31.81 -30.89 29.27
C VAL A 433 31.52 -29.42 29.62
N PRO A 434 32.08 -28.89 30.72
CA PRO A 434 31.81 -27.53 31.15
C PRO A 434 32.39 -26.52 30.14
N ILE A 435 31.65 -25.45 29.89
CA ILE A 435 32.03 -24.31 29.05
C ILE A 435 32.55 -23.20 29.96
N THR A 436 33.84 -23.27 30.25
CA THR A 436 34.60 -22.28 31.03
C THR A 436 35.59 -21.54 30.14
N GLU A 437 36.19 -20.46 30.67
CA GLU A 437 37.29 -19.76 30.00
C GLU A 437 38.43 -20.72 29.62
N GLU A 438 38.75 -21.64 30.52
CA GLU A 438 39.81 -22.64 30.35
C GLU A 438 39.50 -23.67 29.26
N SER A 439 38.27 -24.22 29.23
CA SER A 439 37.89 -25.16 28.17
C SER A 439 37.82 -24.48 26.80
N LEU A 440 37.35 -23.23 26.74
CA LEU A 440 37.28 -22.46 25.49
C LEU A 440 38.68 -22.14 24.95
N ARG A 441 39.62 -21.80 25.83
CA ARG A 441 41.03 -21.62 25.46
C ARG A 441 41.65 -22.92 24.91
N LEU A 442 41.37 -24.06 25.54
CA LEU A 442 41.78 -25.38 25.04
C LEU A 442 41.22 -25.68 23.63
N PHE A 443 39.94 -25.37 23.41
CA PHE A 443 39.34 -25.52 22.08
C PHE A 443 39.99 -24.59 21.04
N GLY A 444 40.37 -23.38 21.46
CA GLY A 444 41.14 -22.45 20.63
C GLY A 444 42.48 -23.06 20.18
N TYR A 445 43.24 -23.66 21.11
CA TYR A 445 44.48 -24.37 20.77
C TYR A 445 44.25 -25.49 19.76
N TYR A 446 43.14 -26.22 19.86
CA TYR A 446 42.83 -27.30 18.92
C TYR A 446 42.48 -26.78 17.52
N ILE A 447 41.82 -25.63 17.44
CA ILE A 447 41.49 -25.00 16.16
C ILE A 447 42.77 -24.55 15.45
N ALA A 448 43.75 -24.06 16.19
CA ALA A 448 45.07 -23.69 15.65
C ALA A 448 45.93 -24.92 15.30
N GLU A 449 46.36 -25.67 16.33
CA GLU A 449 47.45 -26.65 16.22
C GLU A 449 46.99 -28.11 16.34
N GLY A 450 45.67 -28.31 16.48
CA GLY A 450 45.08 -29.61 16.74
C GLY A 450 44.78 -30.40 15.47
N HIS A 451 44.91 -31.72 15.53
CA HIS A 451 44.29 -32.66 14.59
C HIS A 451 43.88 -33.93 15.33
N VAL A 452 43.06 -34.75 14.67
CA VAL A 452 42.67 -36.07 15.20
C VAL A 452 42.94 -37.16 14.20
N ASN A 453 43.33 -38.33 14.71
CA ASN A 453 43.22 -39.60 13.98
C ASN A 453 42.11 -40.44 14.62
N ASP A 454 41.99 -41.72 14.27
CA ASP A 454 40.89 -42.57 14.73
C ASP A 454 40.86 -42.79 16.27
N HIS A 455 41.98 -42.55 16.97
CA HIS A 455 42.11 -42.88 18.39
C HIS A 455 42.73 -41.76 19.24
N GLN A 456 43.22 -40.68 18.64
CA GLN A 456 44.08 -39.71 19.31
C GLN A 456 43.71 -38.27 18.94
N VAL A 457 43.72 -37.40 19.94
CA VAL A 457 43.76 -35.94 19.78
C VAL A 457 45.22 -35.51 19.87
N ILE A 458 45.69 -34.78 18.87
CA ILE A 458 47.10 -34.45 18.71
C ILE A 458 47.24 -32.94 18.57
N PHE A 459 48.17 -32.34 19.32
CA PHE A 459 48.59 -30.95 19.16
C PHE A 459 50.07 -30.93 18.77
N THR A 460 50.45 -30.05 17.84
CA THR A 460 51.85 -29.91 17.40
C THR A 460 52.27 -28.46 17.59
N PHE A 461 53.32 -28.22 18.38
CA PHE A 461 53.84 -26.88 18.65
C PHE A 461 55.32 -26.81 18.29
N HIS A 462 55.86 -25.60 18.16
CA HIS A 462 57.31 -25.42 18.07
C HIS A 462 57.95 -25.69 19.45
N VAL A 463 59.15 -26.28 19.49
CA VAL A 463 59.86 -26.63 20.76
C VAL A 463 60.14 -25.45 21.70
N LYS A 464 60.01 -24.21 21.22
CA LYS A 464 60.19 -22.97 21.99
C LYS A 464 58.92 -22.53 22.72
N GLU A 465 57.76 -23.04 22.34
CA GLU A 465 56.43 -22.66 22.84
C GLU A 465 56.06 -23.45 24.10
N LYS A 466 57.01 -23.54 25.05
CA LYS A 466 56.89 -24.39 26.23
C LYS A 466 55.68 -24.05 27.09
N GLU A 467 55.30 -22.78 27.16
CA GLU A 467 54.16 -22.30 27.94
C GLU A 467 52.83 -22.85 27.39
N TYR A 468 52.64 -22.85 26.08
CA TYR A 468 51.43 -23.38 25.44
C TYR A 468 51.37 -24.90 25.54
N ILE A 469 52.51 -25.57 25.39
CA ILE A 469 52.61 -27.02 25.60
C ILE A 469 52.14 -27.37 27.02
N GLN A 470 52.66 -26.69 28.04
CA GLN A 470 52.29 -26.92 29.44
C GLN A 470 50.82 -26.57 29.72
N ASP A 471 50.30 -25.50 29.12
CA ASP A 471 48.90 -25.10 29.33
C ASP A 471 47.94 -26.12 28.69
N VAL A 472 48.20 -26.62 27.48
CA VAL A 472 47.38 -27.67 26.85
C VAL A 472 47.36 -28.94 27.72
N GLU A 473 48.49 -29.36 28.28
CA GLU A 473 48.54 -30.51 29.19
C GLU A 473 47.71 -30.30 30.45
N ARG A 474 47.89 -29.14 31.09
CA ARG A 474 47.16 -28.75 32.29
C ARG A 474 45.65 -28.72 32.02
N LEU A 475 45.25 -28.10 30.90
CA LEU A 475 43.86 -27.94 30.50
C LEU A 475 43.21 -29.29 30.13
N MET A 476 43.88 -30.15 29.36
CA MET A 476 43.37 -31.48 29.03
C MET A 476 43.19 -32.35 30.27
N LYS A 477 44.14 -32.28 31.22
CA LYS A 477 44.02 -32.98 32.51
C LYS A 477 42.88 -32.41 33.36
N LYS A 478 42.68 -31.09 33.36
CA LYS A 478 41.65 -30.44 34.18
C LYS A 478 40.24 -30.62 33.62
N VAL A 479 40.07 -30.46 32.31
CA VAL A 479 38.75 -30.50 31.64
C VAL A 479 38.29 -31.94 31.38
N PHE A 480 39.22 -32.83 31.01
CA PHE A 480 38.88 -34.19 30.60
C PHE A 480 39.50 -35.29 31.47
N GLY A 481 40.37 -34.96 32.42
CA GLY A 481 41.04 -35.95 33.27
C GLY A 481 42.18 -36.71 32.58
N ILE A 482 42.58 -36.31 31.36
CA ILE A 482 43.51 -37.09 30.53
C ILE A 482 44.92 -36.52 30.56
N SER A 483 45.90 -37.39 30.74
CA SER A 483 47.33 -37.04 30.68
C SER A 483 47.90 -37.27 29.28
N ALA A 484 48.86 -36.43 28.88
CA ALA A 484 49.49 -36.49 27.57
C ALA A 484 50.60 -37.55 27.47
N ASN A 485 50.75 -38.14 26.29
CA ASN A 485 51.99 -38.75 25.82
C ASN A 485 52.77 -37.73 24.99
N LYS A 486 54.09 -37.64 25.22
CA LYS A 486 54.96 -36.68 24.57
C LYS A 486 55.87 -37.37 23.57
N GLU A 487 55.91 -36.85 22.35
CA GLU A 487 56.77 -37.37 21.28
C GLU A 487 57.49 -36.21 20.59
N HIS A 488 58.81 -36.31 20.52
CA HIS A 488 59.65 -35.39 19.73
C HIS A 488 59.76 -35.97 18.32
N ILE A 489 59.31 -35.24 17.29
CA ILE A 489 59.17 -35.79 15.93
C ILE A 489 60.29 -35.34 15.01
N GLU A 490 60.71 -34.08 15.11
CA GLU A 490 61.74 -33.44 14.28
C GLU A 490 62.51 -32.40 15.13
N GLU A 491 63.70 -31.93 14.71
CA GLU A 491 64.60 -31.06 15.51
C GLU A 491 63.94 -29.82 16.15
N ASN A 492 62.79 -29.36 15.65
CA ASN A 492 62.12 -28.14 16.13
C ASN A 492 60.62 -28.28 16.45
N ALA A 493 60.03 -29.50 16.40
CA ALA A 493 58.60 -29.70 16.61
C ALA A 493 58.29 -30.67 17.76
N TYR A 494 57.36 -30.27 18.63
CA TYR A 494 56.92 -31.01 19.80
C TYR A 494 55.48 -31.48 19.63
N ARG A 495 55.23 -32.79 19.71
CA ARG A 495 53.88 -33.36 19.62
C ARG A 495 53.36 -33.80 20.98
N ILE A 496 52.15 -33.36 21.30
CA ILE A 496 51.38 -33.76 22.48
C ILE A 496 50.24 -34.66 22.01
N VAL A 497 50.21 -35.89 22.49
CA VAL A 497 49.27 -36.93 22.04
C VAL A 497 48.38 -37.36 23.20
N PHE A 498 47.07 -37.22 23.03
CA PHE A 498 46.06 -37.71 23.96
C PHE A 498 45.31 -38.88 23.33
N SER A 499 45.61 -40.10 23.78
CA SER A 499 45.03 -41.33 23.23
C SER A 499 43.65 -41.60 23.84
N HIS A 500 42.60 -41.09 23.19
CA HIS A 500 41.22 -41.34 23.59
C HIS A 500 40.28 -41.31 22.38
N LYS A 501 39.70 -42.47 22.03
CA LYS A 501 38.83 -42.63 20.85
C LYS A 501 37.60 -41.71 20.87
N VAL A 502 36.87 -41.67 21.99
CA VAL A 502 35.66 -40.83 22.16
C VAL A 502 35.98 -39.35 21.94
N LEU A 503 37.06 -38.83 22.56
CA LEU A 503 37.45 -37.43 22.36
C LEU A 503 37.97 -37.16 20.95
N ALA A 504 38.71 -38.08 20.34
CA ALA A 504 39.18 -37.92 18.97
C ALA A 504 37.99 -37.80 17.99
N GLU A 505 36.96 -38.63 18.19
CA GLU A 505 35.71 -38.55 17.45
C GLU A 505 34.97 -37.23 17.71
N ALA A 506 34.80 -36.87 18.99
CA ALA A 506 34.10 -35.64 19.38
C ALA A 506 34.79 -34.37 18.90
N PHE A 507 36.11 -34.21 19.11
CA PHE A 507 36.88 -33.06 18.63
C PHE A 507 36.88 -32.98 17.10
N GLY A 508 36.98 -34.11 16.41
CA GLY A 508 36.89 -34.18 14.96
C GLY A 508 35.54 -33.67 14.43
N ASN A 509 34.44 -34.01 15.10
CA ASN A 509 33.09 -33.61 14.71
C ASN A 509 32.76 -32.16 15.10
N LEU A 510 33.21 -31.71 16.29
CA LEU A 510 33.06 -30.35 16.81
C LEU A 510 33.83 -29.33 15.97
N PHE A 511 35.14 -29.52 15.85
CA PHE A 511 36.07 -28.50 15.40
C PHE A 511 36.75 -28.83 14.06
N GLY A 512 36.62 -30.06 13.56
CA GLY A 512 37.19 -30.49 12.28
C GLY A 512 38.53 -31.21 12.41
N LYS A 513 38.70 -32.28 11.61
CA LYS A 513 39.88 -33.18 11.67
C LYS A 513 41.17 -32.57 11.09
N LEU A 514 41.07 -31.81 10.00
CA LEU A 514 42.19 -31.24 9.24
C LEU A 514 41.96 -29.75 8.98
N ALA A 515 43.04 -29.00 8.69
CA ALA A 515 43.02 -27.54 8.53
C ALA A 515 41.90 -26.98 7.62
N PRO A 516 41.61 -27.53 6.42
CA PRO A 516 40.55 -26.98 5.56
C PRO A 516 39.14 -27.17 6.11
N ASN A 517 38.96 -28.12 7.03
CA ASN A 517 37.68 -28.49 7.63
C ASN A 517 37.52 -27.92 9.04
N LYS A 518 38.48 -27.11 9.51
CA LYS A 518 38.41 -26.47 10.83
C LYS A 518 37.20 -25.54 10.90
N LYS A 519 36.50 -25.56 12.04
CA LYS A 519 35.27 -24.80 12.27
C LYS A 519 35.03 -24.61 13.76
N MET A 520 34.17 -23.67 14.11
CA MET A 520 33.56 -23.55 15.43
C MET A 520 32.11 -24.05 15.36
N PRO A 521 31.63 -24.81 16.36
CA PRO A 521 30.22 -25.19 16.42
C PRO A 521 29.36 -23.96 16.71
N LEU A 522 28.08 -24.01 16.29
CA LEU A 522 27.16 -22.88 16.40
C LEU A 522 27.04 -22.34 17.84
N TRP A 523 26.98 -23.22 18.83
CA TRP A 523 26.83 -22.79 20.22
C TRP A 523 27.97 -21.85 20.64
N VAL A 524 29.19 -22.02 20.13
CA VAL A 524 30.31 -21.09 20.36
C VAL A 524 30.03 -19.71 19.76
N LEU A 525 29.45 -19.64 18.57
CA LEU A 525 29.09 -18.35 17.93
C LEU A 525 27.98 -17.60 18.66
N ASN A 526 27.15 -18.32 19.43
CA ASN A 526 26.08 -17.75 20.23
C ASN A 526 26.51 -17.43 21.66
N LEU A 527 27.69 -17.86 22.13
CA LEU A 527 28.14 -17.53 23.48
C LEU A 527 28.27 -16.00 23.68
N PRO A 528 28.18 -15.52 24.94
CA PRO A 528 28.56 -14.15 25.29
C PRO A 528 29.98 -13.81 24.80
N VAL A 529 30.20 -12.55 24.39
CA VAL A 529 31.47 -12.11 23.76
C VAL A 529 32.69 -12.36 24.65
N GLU A 530 32.51 -12.30 25.97
CA GLU A 530 33.57 -12.58 26.94
C GLU A 530 34.05 -14.04 26.87
N LYS A 531 33.13 -15.00 26.74
CA LYS A 531 33.47 -16.42 26.53
C LYS A 531 34.09 -16.63 25.14
N GLN A 532 33.57 -15.96 24.10
CA GLN A 532 34.14 -16.05 22.74
C GLN A 532 35.56 -15.51 22.66
N ARG A 533 35.90 -14.52 23.48
CA ARG A 533 37.25 -13.97 23.55
C ARG A 533 38.28 -15.04 23.94
N GLU A 534 37.91 -15.96 24.83
CA GLU A 534 38.83 -17.02 25.30
C GLU A 534 39.16 -18.06 24.22
N ILE A 535 38.21 -18.41 23.35
CA ILE A 535 38.52 -19.28 22.22
C ILE A 535 39.43 -18.59 21.20
N ILE A 536 39.23 -17.29 20.95
CA ILE A 536 40.13 -16.50 20.09
C ILE A 536 41.52 -16.37 20.71
N LYS A 537 41.65 -16.25 22.03
CA LYS A 537 42.95 -16.26 22.74
C LYS A 537 43.68 -17.58 22.55
N GLY A 538 43.01 -18.72 22.75
CA GLY A 538 43.61 -20.03 22.51
C GLY A 538 44.05 -20.23 21.06
N HIS A 539 43.23 -19.78 20.10
CA HIS A 539 43.57 -19.85 18.68
C HIS A 539 44.75 -18.93 18.33
N TRP A 540 44.79 -17.72 18.90
CA TRP A 540 45.89 -16.78 18.75
C TRP A 540 47.20 -17.29 19.33
N SER A 541 47.17 -17.95 20.48
CA SER A 541 48.38 -18.51 21.07
C SER A 541 49.02 -19.61 20.21
N GLY A 542 48.25 -20.30 19.36
CA GLY A 542 48.79 -21.25 18.38
C GLY A 542 49.18 -20.58 17.05
N ASP A 543 48.19 -20.01 16.34
CA ASP A 543 48.34 -19.55 14.95
C ASP A 543 48.64 -18.04 14.81
N GLY A 544 48.70 -17.32 15.93
CA GLY A 544 48.77 -15.86 15.95
C GLY A 544 50.13 -15.32 15.53
N THR A 545 50.17 -14.59 14.42
CA THR A 545 51.38 -13.89 13.99
C THR A 545 51.32 -12.42 14.39
N THR A 546 52.19 -12.02 15.32
CA THR A 546 52.42 -10.61 15.64
C THR A 546 53.44 -10.02 14.68
N SER A 547 53.14 -8.89 14.06
CA SER A 547 54.09 -8.16 13.21
C SER A 547 54.03 -6.66 13.46
N ALA A 548 54.94 -5.90 12.85
CA ALA A 548 54.88 -4.44 12.84
C ALA A 548 53.58 -3.87 12.22
N TRP A 549 52.84 -4.68 11.47
CA TRP A 549 51.67 -4.27 10.70
C TRP A 549 50.33 -4.53 11.41
N GLY A 550 50.32 -5.43 12.40
CA GLY A 550 49.12 -5.80 13.15
C GLY A 550 49.16 -7.24 13.65
N TYR A 551 47.98 -7.72 14.04
CA TYR A 551 47.74 -9.09 14.50
C TYR A 551 47.05 -9.89 13.42
N ARG A 552 47.69 -10.98 12.96
CA ARG A 552 47.26 -11.75 11.78
C ARG A 552 46.96 -13.21 12.12
N PHE A 553 45.83 -13.70 11.60
CA PHE A 553 45.42 -15.09 11.52
C PHE A 553 45.40 -15.55 10.07
N ASP A 554 45.73 -16.81 9.88
CA ASP A 554 45.94 -17.41 8.57
C ASP A 554 45.28 -18.79 8.55
N THR A 555 44.23 -18.98 7.74
CA THR A 555 43.52 -20.27 7.67
C THR A 555 43.22 -20.68 6.23
N THR A 556 43.08 -21.99 6.01
CA THR A 556 42.59 -22.55 4.73
C THR A 556 41.08 -22.85 4.77
N SER A 557 40.46 -22.74 5.95
CA SER A 557 39.01 -22.90 6.12
C SER A 557 38.30 -21.55 5.96
N LYS A 558 37.52 -21.42 4.87
CA LYS A 558 36.67 -20.25 4.62
C LYS A 558 35.65 -20.04 5.74
N LEU A 559 35.05 -21.13 6.21
CA LEU A 559 34.05 -21.09 7.28
C LEU A 559 34.66 -20.54 8.57
N LEU A 560 35.85 -21.01 8.95
CA LEU A 560 36.54 -20.52 10.14
C LEU A 560 36.92 -19.04 10.00
N ALA A 561 37.38 -18.60 8.82
CA ALA A 561 37.72 -17.21 8.57
C ALA A 561 36.52 -16.26 8.80
N GLU A 562 35.35 -16.65 8.28
CA GLU A 562 34.11 -15.90 8.49
C GLU A 562 33.62 -15.95 9.94
N GLN A 563 33.76 -17.08 10.63
CA GLN A 563 33.43 -17.22 12.05
C GLN A 563 34.29 -16.32 12.93
N ILE A 564 35.60 -16.28 12.68
CA ILE A 564 36.54 -15.36 13.35
C ILE A 564 36.16 -13.91 13.05
N LYS A 565 35.81 -13.57 11.80
CA LYS A 565 35.33 -12.23 11.43
C LYS A 565 34.13 -11.81 12.27
N GLN A 566 33.12 -12.69 12.42
CA GLN A 566 31.93 -12.38 13.22
C GLN A 566 32.26 -12.15 14.70
N ILE A 567 33.14 -12.97 15.29
CA ILE A 567 33.56 -12.79 16.69
C ILE A 567 34.33 -11.48 16.85
N LEU A 568 35.24 -11.14 15.93
CA LEU A 568 35.97 -9.87 15.97
C LEU A 568 35.04 -8.66 15.85
N LEU A 569 34.02 -8.72 14.99
CA LEU A 569 33.00 -7.67 14.91
C LEU A 569 32.24 -7.49 16.23
N ARG A 570 31.89 -8.60 16.93
CA ARG A 570 31.30 -8.56 18.28
C ARG A 570 32.25 -8.00 19.33
N MET A 571 33.55 -8.22 19.20
CA MET A 571 34.60 -7.59 20.01
C MET A 571 34.84 -6.11 19.69
N ARG A 572 34.03 -5.51 18.79
CA ARG A 572 34.17 -4.14 18.29
C ARG A 572 35.49 -3.90 17.55
N ILE A 573 35.95 -4.91 16.80
CA ILE A 573 37.13 -4.88 15.94
C ILE A 573 36.68 -5.11 14.49
N ILE A 574 37.04 -4.22 13.57
CA ILE A 574 36.81 -4.39 12.12
C ILE A 574 38.05 -5.05 11.50
N PRO A 575 38.05 -6.37 11.24
CA PRO A 575 39.20 -7.04 10.65
C PRO A 575 39.34 -6.73 9.16
N CYS A 576 40.57 -6.77 8.66
CA CYS A 576 40.85 -6.91 7.24
C CYS A 576 40.86 -8.40 6.90
N MET A 577 39.92 -8.86 6.08
CA MET A 577 39.86 -10.21 5.56
C MET A 577 40.17 -10.20 4.07
N ARG A 578 41.23 -10.92 3.68
CA ARG A 578 41.71 -10.99 2.30
C ARG A 578 42.03 -12.43 1.91
N ILE A 579 41.80 -12.72 0.64
CA ILE A 579 42.10 -14.03 0.04
C ILE A 579 43.45 -13.91 -0.63
N ASP A 580 44.43 -14.68 -0.16
CA ASP A 580 45.75 -14.77 -0.74
C ASP A 580 45.83 -15.97 -1.69
N THR A 581 46.15 -15.68 -2.95
CA THR A 581 46.32 -16.67 -4.02
C THR A 581 47.79 -16.82 -4.46
N SER A 582 48.73 -16.15 -3.77
CA SER A 582 50.11 -15.98 -4.24
C SER A 582 51.07 -17.14 -3.94
N GLY A 583 50.65 -18.20 -3.24
CA GLY A 583 51.50 -19.36 -2.95
C GLY A 583 50.78 -20.72 -3.00
N ARG A 584 51.33 -21.66 -3.80
CA ARG A 584 51.06 -23.13 -3.91
C ARG A 584 49.60 -23.63 -3.80
N LYS A 585 49.06 -24.21 -4.88
CA LYS A 585 47.91 -25.17 -5.02
C LYS A 585 46.59 -24.95 -4.21
N LYS A 586 46.49 -24.13 -3.16
CA LYS A 586 45.30 -23.94 -2.29
C LYS A 586 45.13 -22.49 -1.84
N GLN A 587 43.89 -22.00 -1.81
CA GLN A 587 43.55 -20.64 -1.37
C GLN A 587 43.75 -20.47 0.14
N LYS A 588 44.29 -19.32 0.57
CA LYS A 588 44.51 -18.98 1.99
C LYS A 588 43.70 -17.74 2.36
N TYR A 589 42.99 -17.79 3.49
CA TYR A 589 42.24 -16.67 4.07
C TYR A 589 43.07 -16.03 5.16
N VAL A 590 43.31 -14.73 5.02
CA VAL A 590 44.10 -13.92 5.94
C VAL A 590 43.19 -12.95 6.65
N ILE A 591 43.12 -13.02 7.98
CA ILE A 591 42.34 -12.12 8.84
C ILE A 591 43.32 -11.29 9.68
N GLU A 592 43.25 -9.97 9.59
CA GLU A 592 44.20 -9.08 10.27
C GLU A 592 43.49 -7.96 11.02
N ALA A 593 43.80 -7.81 12.31
CA ALA A 593 43.49 -6.62 13.09
C ALA A 593 44.65 -5.62 12.98
N PHE A 594 44.35 -4.37 12.64
CA PHE A 594 45.35 -3.33 12.37
C PHE A 594 44.84 -1.93 12.75
N GLY A 595 45.74 -0.96 12.87
CA GLY A 595 45.44 0.46 13.07
C GLY A 595 45.07 0.84 14.50
N LYS A 596 44.17 1.81 14.70
CA LYS A 596 43.83 2.36 16.03
C LYS A 596 43.16 1.36 16.97
N GLN A 597 42.46 0.37 16.42
CA GLN A 597 41.81 -0.69 17.19
C GLN A 597 42.78 -1.71 17.82
N LEU A 598 44.08 -1.64 17.49
CA LEU A 598 45.10 -2.54 18.06
C LEU A 598 45.19 -2.43 19.58
N SER A 599 45.09 -1.23 20.16
CA SER A 599 45.14 -1.07 21.62
C SER A 599 43.98 -1.80 22.30
N SER A 600 42.76 -1.63 21.77
CA SER A 600 41.57 -2.32 22.29
C SER A 600 41.67 -3.83 22.11
N PHE A 601 42.20 -4.30 20.97
CA PHE A 601 42.44 -5.71 20.75
C PHE A 601 43.47 -6.29 21.73
N SER A 602 44.64 -5.64 21.91
CA SER A 602 45.67 -6.07 22.85
C SER A 602 45.15 -6.14 24.28
N GLU A 603 44.39 -5.14 24.71
CA GLU A 603 43.78 -5.06 26.05
C GLU A 603 42.79 -6.21 26.27
N GLN A 604 41.85 -6.40 25.34
CA GLN A 604 40.88 -7.50 25.39
C GLN A 604 41.61 -8.86 25.43
N MET A 605 42.62 -9.03 24.57
CA MET A 605 43.37 -10.27 24.44
C MET A 605 44.44 -10.48 25.54
N ARG A 606 44.70 -9.47 26.38
CA ARG A 606 45.77 -9.45 27.40
C ARG A 606 47.16 -9.76 26.81
N LEU A 607 47.44 -9.20 25.63
CA LEU A 607 48.73 -9.38 24.95
C LEU A 607 49.72 -8.29 25.34
N GLU A 608 50.99 -8.66 25.54
CA GLU A 608 52.08 -7.70 25.68
C GLU A 608 52.28 -6.95 24.35
N GLU A 609 52.30 -5.61 24.41
CA GLU A 609 52.39 -4.80 23.21
C GLU A 609 53.78 -4.87 22.58
N HIS A 610 53.86 -5.38 21.35
CA HIS A 610 55.11 -5.44 20.62
C HIS A 610 55.60 -4.00 20.27
N PRO A 611 56.86 -3.62 20.53
CA PRO A 611 57.37 -2.25 20.32
C PRO A 611 57.10 -1.68 18.91
N LEU A 612 57.18 -2.51 17.87
CA LEU A 612 56.91 -2.12 16.48
C LEU A 612 55.44 -1.80 16.18
N THR A 613 54.47 -2.31 16.95
CA THR A 613 53.03 -2.00 16.75
C THR A 613 52.72 -0.54 17.10
N GLN A 614 53.55 0.11 17.93
CA GLN A 614 53.40 1.52 18.31
C GLN A 614 53.48 2.47 17.11
N LYS A 615 54.28 2.16 16.07
CA LYS A 615 54.42 2.98 14.86
C LYS A 615 53.15 3.02 14.01
N ARG A 616 52.33 1.96 14.02
CA ARG A 616 51.09 1.82 13.24
C ARG A 616 49.82 2.23 13.98
N LYS A 617 49.87 2.44 15.31
CA LYS A 617 48.77 3.07 16.09
C LYS A 617 48.36 4.44 15.55
N GLN A 618 49.24 5.09 14.79
CA GLN A 618 48.97 6.38 14.14
C GLN A 618 48.17 6.26 12.82
N SER A 619 48.02 5.05 12.25
CA SER A 619 47.26 4.83 11.00
C SER A 619 45.75 4.77 11.28
N TYR A 620 44.97 5.55 10.54
CA TYR A 620 43.52 5.65 10.71
C TYR A 620 42.79 4.44 10.13
N ASN A 621 41.87 3.88 10.92
CA ASN A 621 40.81 3.01 10.40
C ASN A 621 39.76 3.92 9.76
N HIS A 622 39.39 3.63 8.51
CA HIS A 622 38.37 4.39 7.80
C HIS A 622 36.96 3.86 8.05
N GLY A 623 36.81 2.67 8.65
CA GLY A 623 35.53 2.16 9.13
C GLY A 623 35.33 2.45 10.61
N TRP A 624 34.07 2.46 11.05
CA TRP A 624 33.69 2.68 12.45
C TRP A 624 32.46 1.84 12.83
N PHE A 625 32.14 1.80 14.12
CA PHE A 625 30.89 1.21 14.62
C PHE A 625 29.93 2.32 15.05
N GLU A 626 28.67 2.20 14.67
CA GLU A 626 27.56 3.02 15.18
C GLU A 626 26.39 2.08 15.50
N GLY A 627 25.91 2.10 16.75
CA GLY A 627 24.91 1.13 17.22
C GLY A 627 25.37 -0.32 17.02
N ASP A 628 24.54 -1.11 16.36
CA ASP A 628 24.78 -2.54 16.07
C ASP A 628 25.36 -2.78 14.67
N TYR A 629 25.91 -1.75 14.02
CA TYR A 629 26.47 -1.85 12.67
C TYR A 629 27.93 -1.42 12.62
N ALA A 630 28.70 -2.12 11.79
CA ALA A 630 30.03 -1.73 11.32
C ALA A 630 29.91 -1.08 9.95
N PHE A 631 30.40 0.16 9.81
CA PHE A 631 30.38 0.91 8.56
C PHE A 631 31.71 0.76 7.82
N LEU A 632 31.62 0.31 6.57
CA LEU A 632 32.76 -0.04 5.72
C LEU A 632 32.79 0.82 4.45
N PRO A 633 33.83 1.63 4.20
CA PRO A 633 33.88 2.49 3.02
C PRO A 633 34.02 1.69 1.73
N ILE A 634 33.26 2.03 0.70
CA ILE A 634 33.38 1.47 -0.64
C ILE A 634 34.64 2.02 -1.32
N ARG A 635 35.50 1.10 -1.79
CA ARG A 635 36.77 1.43 -2.46
C ARG A 635 36.67 1.43 -3.97
N GLU A 636 35.80 0.60 -4.52
CA GLU A 636 35.63 0.38 -5.95
C GLU A 636 34.22 -0.12 -6.23
N THR A 637 33.61 0.39 -7.30
CA THR A 637 32.41 -0.15 -7.93
C THR A 637 32.70 -0.36 -9.42
N LYS A 638 32.27 -1.49 -9.98
CA LYS A 638 32.49 -1.82 -11.39
C LYS A 638 31.25 -2.49 -11.98
N GLU A 639 30.72 -1.93 -13.06
CA GLU A 639 29.65 -2.54 -13.85
C GLU A 639 30.21 -3.43 -14.95
N THR A 640 29.55 -4.57 -15.19
CA THR A 640 29.85 -5.47 -16.31
C THR A 640 28.57 -6.11 -16.85
N GLU A 641 28.50 -6.39 -18.15
CA GLU A 641 27.44 -7.21 -18.73
C GLU A 641 27.54 -8.66 -18.22
N TYR A 642 26.39 -9.27 -17.95
CA TYR A 642 26.29 -10.63 -17.44
C TYR A 642 25.08 -11.35 -18.04
N LYS A 643 25.32 -12.62 -18.39
CA LYS A 643 24.29 -13.54 -18.84
C LYS A 643 24.44 -14.84 -18.07
N GLY A 644 23.43 -15.17 -17.28
CA GLY A 644 23.42 -16.39 -16.47
C GLY A 644 22.43 -16.33 -15.31
N PRO A 645 22.40 -17.37 -14.48
CA PRO A 645 21.45 -17.45 -13.39
C PRO A 645 21.80 -16.48 -12.27
N VAL A 646 20.77 -15.91 -11.64
CA VAL A 646 20.84 -15.09 -10.42
C VAL A 646 19.87 -15.65 -9.38
N TYR A 647 20.17 -15.40 -8.11
CA TYR A 647 19.51 -16.04 -6.97
C TYR A 647 19.05 -15.01 -5.94
N ASN A 648 17.99 -15.31 -5.21
CA ASN A 648 17.53 -14.52 -4.06
C ASN A 648 16.92 -15.45 -3.00
N LEU A 649 16.85 -14.96 -1.75
CA LEU A 649 16.22 -15.65 -0.63
C LEU A 649 15.08 -14.80 -0.06
N GLU A 650 13.95 -15.43 0.18
CA GLU A 650 12.87 -14.84 0.98
C GLU A 650 13.08 -15.24 2.44
N VAL A 651 13.18 -14.26 3.33
CA VAL A 651 13.56 -14.46 4.73
C VAL A 651 12.47 -13.95 5.65
N GLU A 652 12.13 -14.77 6.64
CA GLU A 652 11.07 -14.52 7.64
C GLU A 652 11.39 -13.31 8.53
N GLU A 653 10.35 -12.56 8.89
CA GLU A 653 10.35 -11.36 9.74
C GLU A 653 11.16 -10.16 9.21
N ASP A 654 12.47 -10.33 9.07
CA ASP A 654 13.43 -9.24 8.86
C ASP A 654 13.72 -8.93 7.40
N SER A 655 13.18 -9.71 6.47
CA SER A 655 13.17 -9.40 5.04
C SER A 655 14.55 -9.03 4.45
N SER A 656 15.61 -9.69 4.92
CA SER A 656 16.99 -9.42 4.48
C SER A 656 17.90 -10.58 4.82
N TYR A 657 19.05 -10.67 4.17
CA TYR A 657 20.10 -11.62 4.51
C TYR A 657 21.49 -11.03 4.30
N ALA A 658 22.44 -11.46 5.12
CA ALA A 658 23.82 -11.02 5.07
C ALA A 658 24.65 -11.90 4.12
N LEU A 659 25.36 -11.26 3.22
CA LEU A 659 26.50 -11.84 2.50
C LEU A 659 27.78 -11.70 3.34
N SER A 660 28.92 -12.15 2.82
CA SER A 660 30.22 -11.98 3.49
C SER A 660 30.60 -10.53 3.84
N SER A 661 30.15 -9.55 3.05
CA SER A 661 30.62 -8.16 3.18
C SER A 661 29.53 -7.10 3.17
N VAL A 662 28.26 -7.49 3.02
CA VAL A 662 27.11 -6.58 2.90
C VAL A 662 25.84 -7.28 3.38
N VAL A 663 24.81 -6.52 3.73
CA VAL A 663 23.45 -7.04 3.87
C VAL A 663 22.62 -6.59 2.69
N VAL A 664 21.86 -7.53 2.14
CA VAL A 664 20.99 -7.28 0.99
C VAL A 664 19.53 -7.50 1.39
N HIS A 665 18.64 -6.71 0.79
CA HIS A 665 17.21 -6.81 1.06
C HIS A 665 16.63 -8.06 0.36
N ASN A 666 15.61 -8.69 0.94
CA ASN A 666 14.90 -9.77 0.23
C ASN A 666 14.08 -9.23 -0.96
N CYS A 667 13.57 -10.10 -1.83
CA CYS A 667 12.43 -9.72 -2.67
C CYS A 667 11.16 -9.83 -1.79
N GLY A 668 10.68 -8.71 -1.23
CA GLY A 668 9.54 -8.72 -0.29
C GLY A 668 9.11 -7.33 0.20
N ARG A 669 8.00 -7.29 0.97
CA ARG A 669 7.06 -6.19 1.29
C ARG A 669 7.54 -4.72 1.38
N GLY A 670 8.84 -4.42 1.51
CA GLY A 670 9.38 -3.05 1.59
C GLY A 670 9.31 -2.25 0.29
N THR A 671 9.28 -2.92 -0.88
CA THR A 671 9.13 -2.28 -2.20
C THR A 671 7.72 -2.44 -2.79
N LEU A 672 6.74 -2.87 -1.98
CA LEU A 672 5.34 -3.03 -2.40
C LEU A 672 4.78 -1.73 -2.97
N ALA A 673 5.10 -0.57 -2.37
CA ALA A 673 4.60 0.72 -2.83
C ALA A 673 5.12 1.08 -4.23
N ASP A 674 6.43 1.01 -4.48
CA ASP A 674 7.02 1.32 -5.78
C ASP A 674 6.64 0.28 -6.85
N ARG A 675 6.58 -1.00 -6.46
CA ARG A 675 6.08 -2.08 -7.31
C ARG A 675 4.60 -1.87 -7.66
N GLN A 676 3.77 -1.51 -6.70
CA GLN A 676 2.35 -1.22 -6.90
C GLN A 676 2.19 0.01 -7.80
N GLN A 677 3.02 1.05 -7.64
CA GLN A 677 3.02 2.22 -8.53
C GLN A 677 3.41 1.86 -9.98
N LYS A 678 4.46 1.06 -10.20
CA LYS A 678 4.84 0.58 -11.54
C LYS A 678 3.75 -0.31 -12.16
N ILE A 679 3.17 -1.22 -11.38
CA ILE A 679 2.04 -2.06 -11.81
C ILE A 679 0.84 -1.18 -12.18
N ASN A 680 0.48 -0.21 -11.34
CA ASN A 680 -0.61 0.73 -11.61
C ASN A 680 -0.37 1.50 -12.91
N LYS A 681 0.86 1.99 -13.15
CA LYS A 681 1.22 2.67 -14.42
C LYS A 681 1.04 1.74 -15.63
N HIS A 682 1.46 0.48 -15.52
CA HIS A 682 1.26 -0.50 -16.58
C HIS A 682 -0.23 -0.82 -16.82
N MET A 683 -1.01 -1.00 -15.75
CA MET A 683 -2.45 -1.22 -15.83
C MET A 683 -3.18 -0.02 -16.45
N HIS A 684 -2.78 1.21 -16.12
CA HIS A 684 -3.33 2.43 -16.74
C HIS A 684 -3.03 2.49 -18.25
N ALA A 685 -1.81 2.14 -18.67
CA ALA A 685 -1.47 2.11 -20.09
C ALA A 685 -2.32 1.10 -20.86
N LEU A 686 -2.48 -0.11 -20.30
CA LEU A 686 -3.34 -1.15 -20.88
C LEU A 686 -4.82 -0.74 -20.91
N MET A 687 -5.31 -0.08 -19.86
CA MET A 687 -6.72 0.35 -19.79
C MET A 687 -7.01 1.48 -20.78
N LYS A 688 -6.08 2.45 -20.92
CA LYS A 688 -6.14 3.51 -21.94
C LYS A 688 -6.18 2.88 -23.34
N LEU A 689 -5.35 1.88 -23.58
CA LEU A 689 -5.32 1.16 -24.85
C LEU A 689 -6.64 0.42 -25.13
N ALA A 690 -7.20 -0.25 -24.12
CA ALA A 690 -8.48 -0.96 -24.23
C ALA A 690 -9.64 -0.03 -24.61
N ASP A 691 -9.75 1.12 -23.93
CA ASP A 691 -10.84 2.09 -24.10
C ASP A 691 -10.70 2.86 -25.42
N THR A 692 -9.52 3.44 -25.69
CA THR A 692 -9.31 4.29 -26.88
C THR A 692 -9.34 3.53 -28.20
N LYS A 693 -8.93 2.26 -28.21
CA LYS A 693 -8.89 1.43 -29.42
C LYS A 693 -10.03 0.39 -29.46
N ASN A 694 -10.94 0.42 -28.49
CA ASN A 694 -12.05 -0.53 -28.34
C ASN A 694 -11.59 -2.00 -28.51
N LEU A 695 -10.53 -2.38 -27.78
CA LEU A 695 -9.98 -3.74 -27.79
C LEU A 695 -10.09 -4.42 -26.42
N CYS A 696 -10.00 -5.75 -26.40
CA CYS A 696 -10.01 -6.54 -25.18
C CYS A 696 -8.58 -6.66 -24.63
N VAL A 697 -8.42 -6.52 -23.31
CA VAL A 697 -7.15 -6.81 -22.63
C VAL A 697 -7.35 -7.99 -21.68
N TYR A 698 -6.60 -9.05 -21.91
CA TYR A 698 -6.58 -10.26 -21.09
C TYR A 698 -5.25 -10.35 -20.33
N VAL A 699 -5.35 -10.55 -19.02
CA VAL A 699 -4.17 -10.57 -18.15
C VAL A 699 -4.19 -11.83 -17.29
N THR A 700 -3.09 -12.58 -17.25
CA THR A 700 -2.96 -13.73 -16.34
C THR A 700 -2.24 -13.37 -15.05
N ASN A 701 -2.63 -14.04 -13.96
CA ASN A 701 -1.95 -13.95 -12.68
C ASN A 701 -1.88 -15.32 -11.97
N GLN A 702 -0.96 -15.49 -11.03
CA GLN A 702 -0.76 -16.72 -10.26
C GLN A 702 -1.33 -16.60 -8.84
N VAL A 703 -1.44 -17.73 -8.11
CA VAL A 703 -1.96 -17.82 -6.74
C VAL A 703 -0.82 -18.10 -5.74
N MET A 704 -0.81 -17.41 -4.59
CA MET A 704 0.03 -17.69 -3.42
C MET A 704 -0.75 -18.58 -2.43
N SER A 705 -0.10 -19.63 -1.90
CA SER A 705 -0.62 -20.36 -0.74
C SER A 705 -0.35 -19.56 0.53
N LYS A 706 -1.37 -19.31 1.35
CA LYS A 706 -1.22 -18.77 2.72
C LYS A 706 -1.16 -19.93 3.73
N PRO A 707 -0.02 -20.21 4.37
CA PRO A 707 0.09 -21.30 5.35
C PRO A 707 -0.74 -21.08 6.63
N ASP A 708 -1.14 -19.84 6.93
CA ASP A 708 -1.72 -19.44 8.23
C ASP A 708 -3.24 -19.65 8.35
N THR A 709 -3.91 -20.20 7.33
CA THR A 709 -5.38 -20.27 7.29
C THR A 709 -5.88 -21.66 7.70
N PHE A 710 -6.24 -21.84 8.99
CA PHE A 710 -6.80 -23.10 9.50
C PHE A 710 -8.26 -23.37 9.07
N PHE A 711 -9.01 -22.33 8.63
CA PHE A 711 -10.36 -22.45 8.02
C PHE A 711 -10.61 -21.31 7.00
N GLY A 712 -10.99 -21.65 5.76
CA GLY A 712 -11.21 -20.72 4.63
C GLY A 712 -10.42 -21.13 3.37
N ASP A 713 -10.73 -20.56 2.20
CA ASP A 713 -10.02 -20.87 0.94
C ASP A 713 -8.56 -20.36 1.03
N PRO A 714 -7.54 -21.25 0.99
CA PRO A 714 -6.14 -20.89 1.19
C PRO A 714 -5.49 -20.22 -0.03
N THR A 715 -6.26 -19.96 -1.10
CA THR A 715 -5.77 -19.44 -2.37
C THR A 715 -6.01 -17.93 -2.51
N ALA A 716 -4.93 -17.13 -2.50
CA ALA A 716 -4.98 -15.69 -2.78
C ALA A 716 -4.11 -15.35 -4.00
N ALA A 717 -4.49 -14.39 -4.84
CA ALA A 717 -3.65 -13.96 -5.96
C ALA A 717 -2.28 -13.44 -5.46
N ILE A 718 -1.20 -13.73 -6.21
CA ILE A 718 0.16 -13.27 -5.89
C ILE A 718 0.22 -11.75 -6.12
N GLY A 719 0.62 -10.99 -5.09
CA GLY A 719 0.64 -9.52 -5.11
C GLY A 719 0.00 -8.83 -3.89
N GLY A 720 -0.60 -9.57 -2.97
CA GLY A 720 -1.48 -8.98 -1.94
C GLY A 720 -2.85 -8.62 -2.54
N ASN A 721 -3.80 -8.17 -1.71
CA ASN A 721 -5.17 -7.89 -2.16
C ASN A 721 -5.16 -6.80 -3.25
N ILE A 722 -5.10 -7.16 -4.53
CA ILE A 722 -5.13 -6.15 -5.60
C ILE A 722 -6.57 -5.70 -5.89
N VAL A 723 -7.61 -6.49 -5.60
CA VAL A 723 -9.03 -6.04 -5.63
C VAL A 723 -9.88 -6.93 -4.70
N GLY A 724 -10.43 -6.36 -3.63
CA GLY A 724 -11.33 -7.01 -2.67
C GLY A 724 -12.79 -6.64 -2.93
N HIS A 725 -13.73 -7.35 -2.29
CA HIS A 725 -15.17 -7.12 -2.46
C HIS A 725 -15.53 -5.73 -1.89
N ASN A 726 -15.71 -4.73 -2.75
CA ASN A 726 -15.98 -3.35 -2.37
C ASN A 726 -17.49 -3.09 -2.42
N CYS A 727 -18.21 -3.11 -1.30
CA CYS A 727 -19.64 -2.78 -1.31
C CYS A 727 -20.07 -1.97 -0.09
N LEU A 728 -21.09 -1.13 -0.26
CA LEU A 728 -21.71 -0.27 0.75
C LEU A 728 -23.14 -0.71 1.05
N THR A 729 -23.72 -0.25 2.15
CA THR A 729 -25.14 -0.52 2.47
C THR A 729 -26.08 0.41 1.70
N GLU A 730 -27.34 -0.01 1.50
CA GLU A 730 -28.38 0.74 0.76
C GLU A 730 -28.63 2.16 1.29
N ASP A 731 -28.47 2.38 2.60
CA ASP A 731 -28.67 3.67 3.28
C ASP A 731 -27.47 4.63 3.14
N SER A 732 -26.44 4.25 2.40
CA SER A 732 -25.27 5.09 2.16
C SER A 732 -25.64 6.25 1.23
N LEU A 733 -25.39 7.47 1.68
CA LEU A 733 -25.71 8.70 0.94
C LEU A 733 -24.56 9.05 -0.01
N ILE A 734 -24.84 9.04 -1.30
CA ILE A 734 -23.89 9.29 -2.38
C ILE A 734 -23.96 10.75 -2.80
N GLN A 735 -22.80 11.40 -2.93
CA GLN A 735 -22.71 12.78 -3.38
C GLN A 735 -22.66 12.84 -4.91
N MET A 736 -23.69 13.45 -5.49
CA MET A 736 -23.81 13.65 -6.92
C MET A 736 -23.05 14.89 -7.37
N HIS A 737 -22.66 14.92 -8.64
CA HIS A 737 -21.86 16.02 -9.20
C HIS A 737 -22.62 17.36 -9.28
N ASP A 738 -23.95 17.32 -9.40
CA ASP A 738 -24.85 18.48 -9.45
C ASP A 738 -25.17 19.04 -8.06
N GLY A 739 -24.72 18.36 -6.99
CA GLY A 739 -25.02 18.70 -5.61
C GLY A 739 -26.13 17.88 -4.97
N ASP A 740 -26.83 17.04 -5.74
CA ASP A 740 -27.79 16.10 -5.16
C ASP A 740 -27.09 15.15 -4.17
N ILE A 741 -27.85 14.70 -3.18
CA ILE A 741 -27.37 13.69 -2.22
C ILE A 741 -28.46 12.63 -2.16
N VAL A 742 -28.15 11.47 -2.73
CA VAL A 742 -29.13 10.39 -2.89
C VAL A 742 -28.68 9.15 -2.15
N PRO A 743 -29.59 8.37 -1.56
CA PRO A 743 -29.23 7.08 -1.01
C PRO A 743 -28.79 6.12 -2.14
N MET A 744 -27.95 5.16 -1.79
CA MET A 744 -27.32 4.24 -2.74
C MET A 744 -28.34 3.43 -3.56
N PHE A 745 -29.50 3.11 -2.99
CA PHE A 745 -30.56 2.41 -3.73
C PHE A 745 -31.27 3.27 -4.81
N GLU A 746 -31.08 4.59 -4.84
CA GLU A 746 -31.64 5.49 -5.85
C GLU A 746 -30.63 5.85 -6.96
N ILE A 747 -29.45 5.21 -6.95
CA ILE A 747 -28.37 5.54 -7.88
C ILE A 747 -28.63 5.06 -9.32
N PHE A 748 -29.61 4.15 -9.52
CA PHE A 748 -29.93 3.50 -10.81
C PHE A 748 -30.24 4.46 -11.95
N ASP A 749 -30.87 5.59 -11.66
CA ASP A 749 -31.30 6.57 -12.67
C ASP A 749 -30.36 7.78 -12.76
N LYS A 750 -29.16 7.68 -12.18
CA LYS A 750 -28.21 8.78 -12.10
C LYS A 750 -27.00 8.55 -13.00
N GLU A 751 -26.55 9.61 -13.69
CA GLU A 751 -25.48 9.48 -14.69
C GLU A 751 -24.08 9.79 -14.16
N ARG A 752 -23.95 10.69 -13.17
CA ARG A 752 -22.64 11.22 -12.76
C ARG A 752 -22.54 11.52 -11.27
N VAL A 753 -21.42 11.12 -10.68
CA VAL A 753 -21.06 11.32 -9.27
C VAL A 753 -19.91 12.29 -9.10
N CYS A 754 -19.79 12.80 -7.88
CA CYS A 754 -18.61 13.53 -7.45
C CYS A 754 -17.48 12.53 -7.15
N SER A 755 -16.35 12.63 -7.86
CA SER A 755 -15.13 11.84 -7.65
C SER A 755 -13.94 12.77 -7.50
N VAL A 756 -12.75 12.26 -7.18
CA VAL A 756 -11.52 13.05 -7.10
C VAL A 756 -10.45 12.50 -8.03
N ASN A 757 -9.78 13.40 -8.74
CA ASN A 757 -8.55 13.09 -9.44
C ASN A 757 -7.35 13.47 -8.55
N PHE A 758 -6.62 12.47 -8.06
CA PHE A 758 -5.45 12.67 -7.19
C PHE A 758 -4.25 13.33 -7.89
N THR A 759 -4.20 13.31 -9.23
CA THR A 759 -3.14 13.96 -10.01
C THR A 759 -3.37 15.45 -10.22
N ASN A 760 -4.62 15.93 -10.09
CA ASN A 760 -5.01 17.32 -10.30
C ASN A 760 -5.31 18.04 -8.97
N GLY A 761 -4.37 17.99 -8.01
CA GLY A 761 -4.45 18.78 -6.78
C GLY A 761 -5.56 18.37 -5.79
N MET A 762 -6.06 17.13 -5.86
CA MET A 762 -7.12 16.60 -4.98
C MET A 762 -8.45 17.38 -5.04
N GLN A 763 -8.83 17.83 -6.24
CA GLN A 763 -10.09 18.51 -6.50
C GLN A 763 -11.17 17.54 -6.97
N SER A 764 -12.43 17.83 -6.61
CA SER A 764 -13.54 17.04 -7.11
C SER A 764 -13.80 17.29 -8.60
N VAL A 765 -14.21 16.25 -9.30
CA VAL A 765 -14.52 16.25 -10.72
C VAL A 765 -15.76 15.40 -11.01
N PRO A 766 -16.58 15.80 -12.00
CA PRO A 766 -17.79 15.07 -12.37
C PRO A 766 -17.45 13.81 -13.17
N SER A 767 -17.67 12.63 -12.60
CA SER A 767 -17.38 11.35 -13.25
C SER A 767 -18.62 10.53 -13.52
N LYS A 768 -18.59 9.77 -14.61
CA LYS A 768 -19.72 8.94 -15.04
C LYS A 768 -19.92 7.77 -14.09
N ILE A 769 -21.16 7.51 -13.71
CA ILE A 769 -21.57 6.26 -13.08
C ILE A 769 -21.58 5.19 -14.17
N GLY A 770 -20.80 4.16 -13.96
CA GLY A 770 -20.78 2.94 -14.75
C GLY A 770 -21.91 2.01 -14.33
N LYS A 771 -21.63 0.71 -14.21
CA LYS A 771 -22.67 -0.25 -13.85
C LYS A 771 -22.77 -0.38 -12.33
N ILE A 772 -24.01 -0.53 -11.86
CA ILE A 772 -24.41 -0.72 -10.48
C ILE A 772 -24.63 -2.21 -10.21
N VAL A 773 -24.16 -2.68 -9.05
CA VAL A 773 -24.18 -4.07 -8.60
C VAL A 773 -24.88 -4.13 -7.23
N VAL A 774 -25.68 -5.18 -7.03
CA VAL A 774 -26.33 -5.49 -5.75
C VAL A 774 -25.98 -6.92 -5.35
N ARG A 775 -25.56 -7.10 -4.09
CA ARG A 775 -25.08 -8.36 -3.51
C ARG A 775 -25.78 -8.64 -2.20
N ASN A 776 -25.93 -9.91 -1.84
CA ASN A 776 -26.58 -10.36 -0.60
C ASN A 776 -25.83 -11.47 0.14
N ASP A 777 -24.63 -11.81 -0.34
CA ASP A 777 -23.77 -12.91 0.11
C ASP A 777 -22.74 -12.49 1.17
N ILE A 778 -22.83 -11.25 1.68
CA ILE A 778 -21.90 -10.71 2.68
C ILE A 778 -22.43 -10.93 4.10
N ASP A 779 -21.71 -11.75 4.87
CA ASP A 779 -22.13 -12.15 6.23
C ASP A 779 -21.68 -11.21 7.36
N LYS A 780 -20.81 -10.24 7.06
CA LYS A 780 -20.22 -9.30 8.04
C LYS A 780 -20.18 -7.87 7.51
N GLU A 781 -20.68 -6.93 8.30
CA GLU A 781 -20.60 -5.49 8.04
C GLU A 781 -19.56 -4.83 8.95
N TYR A 782 -18.80 -3.90 8.38
CA TYR A 782 -17.88 -3.00 9.09
C TYR A 782 -18.51 -1.62 9.18
N ILE A 783 -18.61 -1.10 10.40
CA ILE A 783 -19.11 0.23 10.69
C ILE A 783 -17.93 1.10 11.12
N ILE A 784 -17.53 2.02 10.26
CA ILE A 784 -16.44 2.95 10.50
C ILE A 784 -17.01 4.30 10.92
N LYS A 785 -16.54 4.82 12.05
CA LYS A 785 -17.00 6.09 12.62
C LYS A 785 -15.86 7.08 12.79
N THR A 786 -16.02 8.24 12.16
CA THR A 786 -15.20 9.45 12.31
C THR A 786 -16.10 10.55 12.89
N LEU A 787 -16.12 11.76 12.30
CA LEU A 787 -17.24 12.70 12.41
C LEU A 787 -18.47 12.21 11.62
N ASN A 788 -18.22 11.54 10.50
CA ASN A 788 -19.20 10.84 9.69
C ASN A 788 -19.25 9.34 10.07
N ARG A 789 -20.18 8.61 9.48
CA ARG A 789 -20.31 7.17 9.67
C ARG A 789 -20.59 6.49 8.34
N ILE A 790 -19.90 5.39 8.06
CA ILE A 790 -20.16 4.53 6.91
C ILE A 790 -20.24 3.07 7.34
N THR A 791 -21.07 2.30 6.64
CA THR A 791 -21.21 0.86 6.81
C THR A 791 -20.85 0.19 5.49
N CYS A 792 -19.94 -0.78 5.51
CA CYS A 792 -19.38 -1.38 4.31
C CYS A 792 -18.98 -2.85 4.52
N SER A 793 -18.65 -3.53 3.42
CA SER A 793 -18.09 -4.88 3.45
C SER A 793 -16.65 -4.87 4.02
N PRO A 794 -16.13 -6.01 4.51
CA PRO A 794 -14.77 -6.09 5.07
C PRO A 794 -13.67 -5.72 4.07
N GLY A 795 -13.90 -5.99 2.78
CA GLY A 795 -12.96 -5.72 1.70
C GLY A 795 -13.04 -4.29 1.15
N HIS A 796 -14.04 -3.49 1.55
CA HIS A 796 -14.27 -2.16 0.99
C HIS A 796 -13.09 -1.23 1.25
N ARG A 797 -12.66 -0.50 0.23
CA ARG A 797 -11.45 0.32 0.27
C ARG A 797 -11.69 1.80 0.52
N PHE A 798 -10.82 2.37 1.33
CA PHE A 798 -10.72 3.78 1.63
C PHE A 798 -9.31 4.30 1.35
N PHE A 799 -9.15 5.62 1.34
CA PHE A 799 -7.87 6.27 1.12
C PHE A 799 -7.31 6.87 2.42
N LYS A 800 -6.02 6.63 2.70
CA LYS A 800 -5.25 7.24 3.80
C LYS A 800 -3.93 7.85 3.31
N VAL A 801 -3.24 8.60 4.17
CA VAL A 801 -1.93 9.17 3.84
C VAL A 801 -0.82 8.32 4.43
N GLU A 802 0.14 7.92 3.59
CA GLU A 802 1.42 7.33 4.00
C GLU A 802 2.55 7.94 3.16
N ASN A 803 3.67 8.29 3.79
CA ASN A 803 4.87 8.84 3.12
C ASN A 803 4.59 9.99 2.13
N PHE A 804 3.76 10.97 2.51
CA PHE A 804 3.36 12.08 1.63
C PHE A 804 2.69 11.63 0.30
N GLY A 805 2.00 10.49 0.32
CA GLY A 805 1.17 9.99 -0.77
C GLY A 805 -0.18 9.48 -0.28
N ILE A 806 -1.10 9.24 -1.22
CA ILE A 806 -2.40 8.63 -0.93
C ILE A 806 -2.30 7.13 -1.23
N VAL A 807 -2.68 6.32 -0.24
CA VAL A 807 -2.70 4.86 -0.35
C VAL A 807 -4.09 4.31 -0.05
N GLU A 808 -4.43 3.21 -0.71
CA GLU A 808 -5.66 2.47 -0.46
C GLU A 808 -5.50 1.55 0.77
N CYS A 809 -6.60 1.36 1.51
CA CYS A 809 -6.66 0.47 2.66
C CYS A 809 -8.05 -0.16 2.78
N GLU A 810 -8.11 -1.44 3.10
CA GLU A 810 -9.39 -2.16 3.27
C GLU A 810 -10.01 -1.90 4.64
N ALA A 811 -11.33 -1.92 4.72
CA ALA A 811 -12.10 -1.70 5.94
C ALA A 811 -11.65 -2.60 7.10
N LYS A 812 -11.28 -3.85 6.80
CA LYS A 812 -10.79 -4.83 7.78
C LYS A 812 -9.39 -4.56 8.32
N ASP A 813 -8.57 -3.83 7.57
CA ASP A 813 -7.16 -3.54 7.92
C ASP A 813 -7.02 -2.20 8.66
N LEU A 814 -8.10 -1.42 8.72
CA LEU A 814 -8.13 -0.13 9.42
C LEU A 814 -8.03 -0.26 10.93
N GLN A 815 -7.35 0.70 11.53
CA GLN A 815 -7.21 0.81 12.99
C GLN A 815 -7.79 2.11 13.53
N GLU A 816 -8.33 2.04 14.76
CA GLU A 816 -8.77 3.25 15.45
C GLU A 816 -7.58 4.19 15.66
N GLY A 817 -7.75 5.45 15.26
CA GLY A 817 -6.73 6.48 15.35
C GLY A 817 -6.03 6.83 14.03
N GLU A 818 -6.15 6.00 12.99
CA GLU A 818 -5.76 6.35 11.62
C GLU A 818 -6.66 7.44 11.03
N TYR A 819 -6.27 8.01 9.89
CA TYR A 819 -7.01 9.08 9.21
C TYR A 819 -7.47 8.65 7.82
N LEU A 820 -8.74 8.91 7.50
CA LEU A 820 -9.35 8.58 6.21
C LEU A 820 -9.75 9.83 5.43
N ALA A 821 -9.61 9.75 4.10
CA ALA A 821 -10.03 10.77 3.15
C ALA A 821 -11.56 10.98 3.19
N GLN A 822 -11.96 12.24 3.26
CA GLN A 822 -13.34 12.71 3.30
C GLN A 822 -13.49 14.02 2.52
N GLY A 823 -14.67 14.24 1.96
CA GLY A 823 -15.00 15.47 1.23
C GLY A 823 -15.36 16.60 2.18
N LEU A 824 -14.71 17.75 2.02
CA LEU A 824 -15.06 18.98 2.74
C LEU A 824 -14.89 20.19 1.84
N ALA A 825 -15.96 20.99 1.70
CA ALA A 825 -16.02 22.13 0.78
C ALA A 825 -15.85 21.73 -0.70
N LEU A 826 -16.56 20.67 -1.13
CA LEU A 826 -16.63 20.25 -2.52
C LEU A 826 -17.13 21.43 -3.38
N GLN A 827 -16.41 21.78 -4.46
CA GLN A 827 -16.78 22.89 -5.34
C GLN A 827 -17.90 22.48 -6.31
N ILE A 828 -19.10 22.42 -5.75
CA ILE A 828 -20.32 22.20 -6.48
C ILE A 828 -20.97 23.56 -6.73
N GLU A 829 -20.86 24.08 -7.96
CA GLU A 829 -21.43 25.38 -8.35
C GLU A 829 -22.94 25.45 -8.05
N GLY A 830 -23.67 24.38 -8.37
CA GLY A 830 -25.13 24.30 -8.25
C GLY A 830 -25.86 25.21 -9.24
N SER A 831 -27.16 24.99 -9.42
CA SER A 831 -28.01 25.78 -10.32
C SER A 831 -29.31 26.18 -9.63
N VAL A 832 -29.88 27.34 -10.01
CA VAL A 832 -31.17 27.77 -9.44
C VAL A 832 -32.26 26.79 -9.89
N GLN A 833 -32.94 26.17 -8.93
CA GLN A 833 -33.95 25.15 -9.22
C GLN A 833 -35.30 25.76 -9.59
N THR A 834 -36.01 25.11 -10.50
CA THR A 834 -37.40 25.45 -10.85
C THR A 834 -38.37 24.82 -9.86
N LEU A 835 -39.52 25.48 -9.67
CA LEU A 835 -40.57 25.03 -8.77
C LEU A 835 -41.80 24.59 -9.57
N PRO A 836 -42.62 23.66 -9.02
CA PRO A 836 -43.82 23.20 -9.70
C PRO A 836 -44.82 24.34 -9.86
N GLU A 837 -45.46 24.41 -11.02
CA GLU A 837 -46.49 25.41 -11.28
C GLU A 837 -47.70 25.18 -10.37
N ILE A 838 -48.12 26.25 -9.68
CA ILE A 838 -49.34 26.29 -8.86
C ILE A 838 -50.26 27.34 -9.47
N LYS A 839 -51.45 26.90 -9.89
CA LYS A 839 -52.48 27.81 -10.36
C LYS A 839 -52.97 28.69 -9.22
N ILE A 840 -52.77 29.99 -9.36
CA ILE A 840 -53.30 30.98 -8.42
C ILE A 840 -54.76 31.23 -8.78
N ARG A 841 -55.65 31.18 -7.78
CA ARG A 841 -57.05 31.57 -7.98
C ARG A 841 -57.14 33.08 -8.14
N GLU A 842 -57.54 33.53 -9.32
CA GLU A 842 -57.83 34.93 -9.58
C GLU A 842 -59.27 35.23 -9.18
N MET A 843 -59.46 36.34 -8.45
CA MET A 843 -60.78 36.79 -8.03
C MET A 843 -61.19 37.98 -8.89
N VAL A 844 -62.41 37.94 -9.41
CA VAL A 844 -62.99 39.02 -10.21
C VAL A 844 -64.35 39.42 -9.66
N THR A 845 -64.72 40.67 -9.88
CA THR A 845 -66.05 41.21 -9.66
C THR A 845 -66.69 41.59 -10.98
N PHE A 846 -68.03 41.56 -11.01
CA PHE A 846 -68.82 41.94 -12.17
C PHE A 846 -69.31 43.37 -12.04
N ASP A 847 -69.37 44.10 -13.16
CA ASP A 847 -70.13 45.35 -13.24
C ASP A 847 -71.63 45.08 -13.52
N GLU A 848 -72.42 46.15 -13.65
CA GLU A 848 -73.88 46.05 -13.88
C GLU A 848 -74.21 45.36 -15.22
N ASN A 849 -73.40 45.60 -16.27
CA ASN A 849 -73.60 45.01 -17.60
C ASN A 849 -73.30 43.51 -17.63
N ALA A 850 -72.30 43.05 -16.85
CA ALA A 850 -72.02 41.62 -16.69
C ALA A 850 -73.21 40.85 -16.10
N THR A 851 -73.99 41.47 -15.22
CA THR A 851 -75.18 40.83 -14.62
C THR A 851 -76.28 40.63 -15.67
N GLU A 852 -76.53 41.63 -16.51
CA GLU A 852 -77.48 41.53 -17.63
C GLU A 852 -77.05 40.46 -18.64
N LEU A 853 -75.77 40.40 -19.00
CA LEU A 853 -75.24 39.39 -19.92
C LEU A 853 -75.42 37.96 -19.39
N ILE A 854 -75.18 37.75 -18.09
CA ILE A 854 -75.39 36.45 -17.44
C ILE A 854 -76.89 36.12 -17.38
N GLU A 855 -77.77 37.07 -17.06
CA GLU A 855 -79.22 36.82 -17.00
C GLU A 855 -79.87 36.59 -18.37
N VAL A 856 -79.41 37.28 -19.42
CA VAL A 856 -79.89 37.14 -20.81
C VAL A 856 -79.42 35.83 -21.44
N GLY A 857 -78.20 35.38 -21.14
CA GLY A 857 -77.64 34.12 -21.65
C GLY A 857 -78.22 32.85 -21.00
N MET A 858 -79.09 32.97 -19.98
CA MET A 858 -79.45 31.86 -19.08
C MET A 858 -80.97 31.61 -19.04
N LEU A 859 -81.46 30.66 -19.86
CA LEU A 859 -82.82 30.09 -19.76
C LEU A 859 -82.76 28.68 -19.12
N GLY A 860 -82.59 28.60 -17.78
CA GLY A 860 -82.50 27.29 -17.10
C GLY A 860 -82.43 27.32 -15.56
N ASN A 861 -82.70 26.17 -14.93
CA ASN A 861 -82.84 25.99 -13.48
C ASN A 861 -81.57 26.36 -12.69
N ARG A 862 -81.66 27.37 -11.82
CA ARG A 862 -80.56 27.90 -10.96
C ARG A 862 -79.84 26.82 -10.13
N GLY A 863 -80.48 25.68 -9.85
CA GLY A 863 -79.89 24.57 -9.11
C GLY A 863 -78.73 23.86 -9.84
N GLU A 864 -78.87 23.60 -11.15
CA GLU A 864 -77.82 22.95 -11.95
C GLU A 864 -76.63 23.88 -12.18
N LEU A 865 -76.90 25.17 -12.38
CA LEU A 865 -75.88 26.20 -12.55
C LEU A 865 -74.99 26.33 -11.30
N CYS A 866 -75.60 26.33 -10.11
CA CYS A 866 -74.85 26.34 -8.85
C CYS A 866 -73.96 25.11 -8.69
N ALA A 867 -74.42 23.94 -9.13
CA ALA A 867 -73.62 22.71 -9.10
C ALA A 867 -72.42 22.79 -10.06
N GLN A 868 -72.61 23.28 -11.28
CA GLN A 868 -71.54 23.41 -12.30
C GLN A 868 -70.52 24.50 -11.96
N LEU A 869 -70.96 25.63 -11.38
CA LEU A 869 -70.08 26.71 -10.92
C LEU A 869 -69.46 26.43 -9.54
N THR A 870 -69.81 25.31 -8.91
CA THR A 870 -69.31 24.91 -7.58
C THR A 870 -69.54 25.99 -6.50
N ILE A 871 -70.64 26.76 -6.63
CA ILE A 871 -71.04 27.82 -5.68
C ILE A 871 -72.48 27.63 -5.25
N THR A 872 -72.80 28.02 -4.02
CA THR A 872 -74.18 27.93 -3.50
C THR A 872 -75.11 28.96 -4.16
N PRO A 873 -76.44 28.73 -4.20
CA PRO A 873 -77.40 29.72 -4.70
C PRO A 873 -77.30 31.07 -4.00
N ARG A 874 -76.94 31.06 -2.71
CA ARG A 874 -76.67 32.28 -1.94
C ARG A 874 -75.43 33.00 -2.44
N GLN A 875 -74.34 32.29 -2.74
CA GLN A 875 -73.12 32.90 -3.29
C GLN A 875 -73.35 33.46 -4.68
N LEU A 876 -74.04 32.73 -5.55
CA LEU A 876 -74.38 33.20 -6.90
C LEU A 876 -75.19 34.51 -6.85
N ARG A 877 -76.22 34.58 -5.99
CA ARG A 877 -77.00 35.82 -5.79
C ARG A 877 -76.13 37.00 -5.34
N ARG A 878 -75.15 36.75 -4.47
CA ARG A 878 -74.25 37.79 -3.96
C ARG A 878 -73.24 38.26 -5.02
N VAL A 879 -72.77 37.33 -5.85
CA VAL A 879 -71.87 37.64 -6.97
C VAL A 879 -72.57 38.53 -7.99
N LEU A 880 -73.80 38.18 -8.36
CA LEU A 880 -74.58 38.94 -9.36
C LEU A 880 -75.11 40.28 -8.85
N HIS A 881 -75.64 40.35 -7.63
CA HIS A 881 -76.38 41.53 -7.18
C HIS A 881 -75.76 42.29 -6.00
N GLN A 882 -74.66 41.79 -5.43
CA GLN A 882 -74.01 42.43 -4.27
C GLN A 882 -72.51 42.65 -4.50
N ASN A 883 -72.09 42.70 -5.76
CA ASN A 883 -70.71 42.92 -6.17
C ASN A 883 -69.71 42.03 -5.39
N SER A 884 -70.11 40.79 -5.08
CA SER A 884 -69.25 39.87 -4.36
C SER A 884 -68.28 39.19 -5.33
N PRO A 885 -67.00 39.02 -4.95
CA PRO A 885 -66.02 38.45 -5.85
C PRO A 885 -66.28 36.96 -6.11
N THR A 886 -66.04 36.54 -7.35
CA THR A 886 -66.07 35.14 -7.80
C THR A 886 -64.72 34.76 -8.42
N ASN A 887 -64.47 33.46 -8.59
CA ASN A 887 -63.27 32.98 -9.27
C ASN A 887 -63.34 33.34 -10.77
N ALA A 888 -62.25 33.82 -11.36
CA ALA A 888 -62.16 34.07 -12.79
C ALA A 888 -62.50 32.82 -13.62
N GLU A 889 -62.18 31.62 -13.11
CA GLU A 889 -62.56 30.36 -13.76
C GLU A 889 -64.09 30.19 -13.87
N ASN A 890 -64.87 30.78 -12.96
CA ASN A 890 -66.33 30.76 -13.06
C ASN A 890 -66.83 31.64 -14.21
N VAL A 891 -66.07 32.66 -14.63
CA VAL A 891 -66.38 33.47 -15.82
C VAL A 891 -66.25 32.62 -17.07
N GLU A 892 -65.14 31.89 -17.20
CA GLU A 892 -64.92 30.98 -18.33
C GLU A 892 -65.94 29.85 -18.36
N ARG A 893 -66.33 29.31 -17.19
CA ARG A 893 -67.42 28.33 -17.10
C ARG A 893 -68.77 28.92 -17.51
N LEU A 894 -69.08 30.17 -17.14
CA LEU A 894 -70.30 30.85 -17.56
C LEU A 894 -70.33 31.05 -19.09
N ILE A 895 -69.21 31.44 -19.69
CA ILE A 895 -69.08 31.58 -21.15
C ILE A 895 -69.26 30.22 -21.83
N ALA A 896 -68.63 29.16 -21.31
CA ALA A 896 -68.79 27.80 -21.82
C ALA A 896 -70.24 27.26 -21.72
N LEU A 897 -71.04 27.81 -20.81
CA LEU A 897 -72.46 27.48 -20.63
C LEU A 897 -73.41 28.34 -21.48
N GLY A 898 -72.87 29.20 -22.36
CA GLY A 898 -73.65 29.95 -23.35
C GLY A 898 -73.82 31.45 -23.05
N VAL A 899 -73.14 31.99 -22.03
CA VAL A 899 -73.08 33.45 -21.81
C VAL A 899 -72.13 34.10 -22.82
N SER A 900 -72.48 35.31 -23.29
CA SER A 900 -71.69 36.07 -24.27
C SER A 900 -70.21 36.20 -23.87
N GLU A 901 -69.30 36.07 -24.84
CA GLU A 901 -67.86 36.29 -24.63
C GLU A 901 -67.54 37.72 -24.16
N GLN A 902 -68.43 38.68 -24.43
CA GLN A 902 -68.35 40.05 -23.92
C GLN A 902 -68.34 40.13 -22.39
N LEU A 903 -68.71 39.05 -21.68
CA LEU A 903 -68.63 38.98 -20.23
C LEU A 903 -67.21 39.26 -19.71
N ARG A 904 -66.15 38.90 -20.46
CA ARG A 904 -64.76 39.15 -20.07
C ARG A 904 -64.46 40.63 -19.88
N ASP A 905 -65.00 41.46 -20.75
CA ASP A 905 -64.79 42.92 -20.78
C ASP A 905 -65.48 43.64 -19.60
N HIS A 906 -66.39 42.93 -18.93
CA HIS A 906 -67.17 43.42 -17.79
C HIS A 906 -66.75 42.79 -16.45
N THR A 907 -65.53 42.24 -16.41
CA THR A 907 -64.91 41.72 -15.19
C THR A 907 -63.75 42.59 -14.74
N TRP A 908 -63.64 42.81 -13.43
CA TRP A 908 -62.56 43.60 -12.83
C TRP A 908 -61.84 42.77 -11.77
N PRO A 909 -60.48 42.72 -11.76
CA PRO A 909 -59.73 42.04 -10.71
C PRO A 909 -60.06 42.59 -9.32
N TYR A 910 -60.34 41.71 -8.38
CA TYR A 910 -60.73 42.07 -7.02
C TYR A 910 -59.62 41.76 -6.01
N TYR A 911 -59.17 42.80 -5.30
CA TYR A 911 -58.20 42.67 -4.21
C TYR A 911 -58.78 43.20 -2.89
N SER A 912 -58.55 42.49 -1.79
CA SER A 912 -58.96 42.89 -0.43
C SER A 912 -57.94 42.40 0.61
N GLY A 913 -58.09 42.79 1.88
CA GLY A 913 -57.27 42.22 2.97
C GLY A 913 -57.34 40.68 3.07
N LYS A 914 -58.44 40.08 2.60
CA LYS A 914 -58.62 38.62 2.52
C LYS A 914 -58.09 38.02 1.20
N HIS A 915 -58.22 38.75 0.10
CA HIS A 915 -57.83 38.35 -1.26
C HIS A 915 -56.74 39.28 -1.78
N GLN A 916 -55.52 39.12 -1.25
CA GLN A 916 -54.35 39.92 -1.65
C GLN A 916 -53.78 39.43 -2.98
N LYS A 917 -53.09 40.32 -3.71
CA LYS A 917 -52.35 39.93 -4.92
C LYS A 917 -51.18 39.02 -4.52
N MET A 918 -51.33 37.73 -4.80
CA MET A 918 -50.33 36.71 -4.46
C MET A 918 -49.35 36.51 -5.61
N GLN A 919 -48.09 36.28 -5.28
CA GLN A 919 -47.04 35.91 -6.22
C GLN A 919 -46.66 34.46 -5.95
N MET A 920 -46.53 33.65 -6.99
CA MET A 920 -46.02 32.29 -6.86
C MET A 920 -44.64 32.22 -7.51
N PRO A 921 -43.58 31.90 -6.75
CA PRO A 921 -42.26 31.77 -7.32
C PRO A 921 -42.19 30.57 -8.26
N THR A 922 -41.61 30.76 -9.44
CA THR A 922 -41.30 29.69 -10.41
C THR A 922 -39.89 29.13 -10.23
N GLN A 923 -39.06 29.81 -9.41
CA GLN A 923 -37.69 29.45 -9.10
C GLN A 923 -37.46 29.50 -7.59
N LEU A 924 -36.58 28.64 -7.08
CA LEU A 924 -36.19 28.62 -5.68
C LEU A 924 -35.32 29.84 -5.37
N SER A 925 -35.86 30.79 -4.60
CA SER A 925 -35.10 31.93 -4.09
C SER A 925 -34.38 31.60 -2.77
N VAL A 926 -33.41 32.44 -2.39
CA VAL A 926 -32.67 32.32 -1.13
C VAL A 926 -33.63 32.40 0.07
N GLU A 927 -34.62 33.29 0.01
CA GLU A 927 -35.63 33.46 1.05
C GLU A 927 -36.54 32.23 1.18
N LEU A 928 -36.95 31.65 0.05
CA LEU A 928 -37.75 30.44 0.07
C LEU A 928 -36.97 29.22 0.56
N ALA A 929 -35.68 29.14 0.24
CA ALA A 929 -34.81 28.10 0.81
C ALA A 929 -34.73 28.21 2.35
N GLN A 930 -34.66 29.44 2.89
CA GLN A 930 -34.73 29.64 4.36
C GLN A 930 -36.09 29.21 4.94
N LEU A 931 -37.20 29.49 4.24
CA LEU A 931 -38.52 29.02 4.64
C LEU A 931 -38.62 27.49 4.65
N PHE A 932 -38.06 26.80 3.65
CA PHE A 932 -37.98 25.34 3.62
C PHE A 932 -37.17 24.79 4.80
N GLY A 933 -36.04 25.42 5.11
CA GLY A 933 -35.21 25.03 6.25
C GLY A 933 -35.97 25.04 7.57
N TYR A 934 -36.66 26.15 7.85
CA TYR A 934 -37.45 26.26 9.08
C TYR A 934 -38.65 25.30 9.06
N PHE A 935 -39.28 25.12 7.91
CA PHE A 935 -40.41 24.19 7.75
C PHE A 935 -40.02 22.74 8.07
N ILE A 936 -38.86 22.26 7.59
CA ILE A 936 -38.36 20.91 7.93
C ILE A 936 -37.99 20.79 9.42
N GLY A 937 -37.60 21.90 10.07
CA GLY A 937 -37.32 21.95 11.50
C GLY A 937 -38.58 21.85 12.37
N ASP A 938 -39.49 22.82 12.24
CA ASP A 938 -40.64 23.01 13.15
C ASP A 938 -41.98 23.32 12.43
N GLY A 939 -42.01 23.20 11.10
CA GLY A 939 -43.21 23.43 10.29
C GLY A 939 -44.23 22.29 10.39
N ASN A 940 -45.51 22.63 10.30
CA ASN A 940 -46.59 21.65 10.25
C ASN A 940 -47.63 22.01 9.19
N PHE A 941 -48.18 20.98 8.54
CA PHE A 941 -49.35 21.10 7.67
C PHE A 941 -50.64 21.03 8.49
N GLU A 942 -51.57 21.94 8.21
CA GLU A 942 -52.96 21.86 8.67
C GLU A 942 -53.90 21.72 7.45
N GLU A 943 -55.22 21.64 7.66
CA GLU A 943 -56.18 21.42 6.55
C GLU A 943 -56.15 22.50 5.46
N ARG A 944 -55.90 23.78 5.84
CA ARG A 944 -55.97 24.94 4.93
C ARG A 944 -54.87 25.98 5.13
N ASN A 945 -53.87 25.71 5.97
CA ASN A 945 -52.79 26.65 6.25
C ASN A 945 -51.47 25.94 6.60
N LEU A 946 -50.39 26.70 6.51
CA LEU A 946 -49.07 26.31 7.02
C LEU A 946 -48.88 26.92 8.41
N ARG A 947 -48.41 26.11 9.35
CA ARG A 947 -48.24 26.51 10.74
C ARG A 947 -46.77 26.42 11.14
N PHE A 948 -46.28 27.51 11.72
CA PHE A 948 -44.94 27.64 12.29
C PHE A 948 -45.06 27.97 13.76
N LYS A 949 -44.25 27.34 14.61
CA LYS A 949 -44.36 27.47 16.05
C LYS A 949 -42.99 27.75 16.65
N ASP A 950 -42.89 28.77 17.51
CA ASP A 950 -41.66 29.11 18.21
C ASP A 950 -41.98 29.72 19.58
N GLU A 951 -41.08 29.57 20.55
CA GLU A 951 -41.19 30.29 21.83
C GLU A 951 -40.98 31.80 21.67
N ARG A 952 -40.33 32.21 20.58
CA ARG A 952 -39.88 33.58 20.33
C ARG A 952 -40.68 34.24 19.21
N ARG A 953 -41.33 35.35 19.54
CA ARG A 953 -42.16 36.12 18.61
C ARG A 953 -41.35 36.81 17.52
N ASP A 954 -40.18 37.34 17.83
CA ASP A 954 -39.29 38.04 16.90
C ASP A 954 -38.82 37.12 15.76
N VAL A 955 -38.59 35.84 16.05
CA VAL A 955 -38.29 34.83 15.01
C VAL A 955 -39.47 34.70 14.04
N LEU A 956 -40.69 34.50 14.56
CA LEU A 956 -41.87 34.38 13.70
C LEU A 956 -42.15 35.66 12.90
N GLU A 957 -41.81 36.84 13.41
CA GLU A 957 -41.90 38.10 12.67
C GLU A 957 -40.95 38.14 11.47
N VAL A 958 -39.72 37.62 11.61
CA VAL A 958 -38.78 37.44 10.49
C VAL A 958 -39.38 36.51 9.43
N TYR A 959 -39.91 35.35 9.84
CA TYR A 959 -40.51 34.41 8.89
C TYR A 959 -41.79 34.94 8.24
N ASN A 960 -42.61 35.70 8.97
CA ASN A 960 -43.76 36.39 8.39
C ASN A 960 -43.33 37.40 7.30
N ALA A 961 -42.26 38.16 7.54
CA ALA A 961 -41.69 39.06 6.53
C ALA A 961 -41.15 38.30 5.30
N LEU A 962 -40.59 37.10 5.47
CA LEU A 962 -40.18 36.25 4.35
C LEU A 962 -41.39 35.77 3.54
N PHE A 963 -42.51 35.40 4.18
CA PHE A 963 -43.75 35.04 3.47
C PHE A 963 -44.32 36.21 2.66
N ILE A 964 -44.28 37.43 3.22
CA ILE A 964 -44.68 38.65 2.49
C ILE A 964 -43.74 38.88 1.31
N LYS A 965 -42.44 38.74 1.51
CA LYS A 965 -41.44 38.98 0.45
C LYS A 965 -41.52 37.97 -0.69
N VAL A 966 -41.71 36.69 -0.39
CA VAL A 966 -41.73 35.61 -1.40
C VAL A 966 -43.09 35.50 -2.07
N PHE A 967 -44.19 35.59 -1.31
CA PHE A 967 -45.52 35.28 -1.81
C PHE A 967 -46.48 36.48 -1.86
N GLY A 968 -46.09 37.63 -1.29
CA GLY A 968 -47.00 38.76 -1.08
C GLY A 968 -48.08 38.47 -0.04
N LYS A 969 -47.89 37.43 0.80
CA LYS A 969 -48.89 36.95 1.76
C LYS A 969 -48.43 37.14 3.20
N GLU A 970 -49.21 37.89 3.96
CA GLU A 970 -49.01 38.03 5.40
C GLU A 970 -49.73 36.92 6.18
N GLY A 971 -49.02 36.33 7.14
CA GLY A 971 -49.54 35.38 8.11
C GLY A 971 -49.93 36.04 9.44
N HIS A 972 -50.69 35.31 10.26
CA HIS A 972 -51.18 35.81 11.54
C HIS A 972 -50.42 35.18 12.71
N ILE A 973 -49.75 36.02 13.50
CA ILE A 973 -49.03 35.58 14.71
C ILE A 973 -49.95 35.69 15.93
N ARG A 974 -50.13 34.58 16.67
CA ARG A 974 -50.85 34.55 17.95
C ARG A 974 -50.07 33.85 19.04
N LYS A 975 -50.36 34.18 20.30
CA LYS A 975 -49.84 33.45 21.46
C LYS A 975 -50.69 32.20 21.71
N GLU A 976 -50.05 31.05 21.93
CA GLU A 976 -50.74 29.82 22.31
C GLU A 976 -51.20 29.91 23.78
N THR A 977 -52.40 29.41 24.05
CA THR A 977 -53.04 29.55 25.38
C THR A 977 -52.52 28.53 26.40
N LYS A 978 -52.10 27.35 25.94
CA LYS A 978 -51.70 26.21 26.79
C LYS A 978 -50.18 26.04 26.98
N LYS A 979 -49.36 26.72 26.17
CA LYS A 979 -47.90 26.60 26.16
C LYS A 979 -47.28 27.96 25.96
N ASN A 980 -46.10 28.21 26.52
CA ASN A 980 -45.39 29.49 26.37
C ASN A 980 -44.73 29.61 24.99
N CYS A 981 -45.54 29.65 23.94
CA CYS A 981 -45.09 29.75 22.56
C CYS A 981 -46.05 30.57 21.70
N PHE A 982 -45.56 31.02 20.56
CA PHE A 982 -46.30 31.74 19.54
C PHE A 982 -46.47 30.84 18.32
N ILE A 983 -47.52 31.13 17.55
CA ILE A 983 -47.87 30.42 16.32
C ILE A 983 -48.06 31.43 15.21
N LEU A 984 -47.39 31.21 14.08
CA LEU A 984 -47.61 31.90 12.82
C LEU A 984 -48.43 30.97 11.91
N ASP A 985 -49.67 31.37 11.63
CA ASP A 985 -50.54 30.68 10.66
C ASP A 985 -50.56 31.46 9.33
N VAL A 986 -50.12 30.80 8.25
CA VAL A 986 -50.15 31.33 6.88
C VAL A 986 -51.31 30.70 6.13
N ASN A 987 -52.43 31.41 6.07
CA ASN A 987 -53.67 30.94 5.45
C ASN A 987 -53.64 31.11 3.92
N SER A 988 -53.08 30.12 3.21
CA SER A 988 -53.12 30.04 1.75
C SER A 988 -53.12 28.58 1.29
N THR A 989 -54.11 28.21 0.49
CA THR A 989 -54.21 26.86 -0.09
C THR A 989 -53.13 26.62 -1.14
N GLU A 990 -52.75 27.65 -1.88
CA GLU A 990 -51.80 27.62 -2.98
C GLU A 990 -50.37 27.48 -2.45
N ILE A 991 -49.99 28.23 -1.41
CA ILE A 991 -48.69 28.09 -0.75
C ILE A 991 -48.58 26.70 -0.11
N MET A 992 -49.64 26.22 0.55
CA MET A 992 -49.67 24.87 1.10
C MET A 992 -49.51 23.80 0.00
N GLN A 993 -50.16 23.97 -1.15
CA GLN A 993 -50.00 23.07 -2.29
C GLN A 993 -48.56 23.06 -2.82
N LEU A 994 -47.91 24.22 -2.90
CA LEU A 994 -46.48 24.28 -3.25
C LEU A 994 -45.65 23.45 -2.27
N PHE A 995 -45.75 23.74 -0.97
CA PHE A 995 -44.97 23.05 0.07
C PHE A 995 -45.24 21.55 0.08
N ARG A 996 -46.49 21.11 -0.10
CA ARG A 996 -46.82 19.67 -0.21
C ARG A 996 -46.25 19.02 -1.46
N LYS A 997 -46.24 19.71 -2.60
CA LYS A 997 -45.69 19.17 -3.86
C LYS A 997 -44.17 18.98 -3.78
N VAL A 998 -43.48 19.81 -3.00
CA VAL A 998 -42.01 19.77 -2.90
C VAL A 998 -41.49 19.15 -1.61
N ASP A 999 -42.36 18.72 -0.69
CA ASP A 999 -42.02 18.28 0.67
C ASP A 999 -40.90 17.23 0.70
N SER A 1000 -41.04 16.16 -0.09
CA SER A 1000 -40.04 15.09 -0.21
C SER A 1000 -38.76 15.50 -0.95
N GLU A 1001 -38.80 16.56 -1.74
CA GLU A 1001 -37.71 17.01 -2.61
C GLU A 1001 -37.02 18.28 -2.10
N MET A 1002 -37.52 18.91 -1.03
CA MET A 1002 -37.02 20.21 -0.54
C MET A 1002 -35.50 20.21 -0.34
N ILE A 1003 -34.97 19.16 0.30
CA ILE A 1003 -33.53 19.06 0.56
C ILE A 1003 -32.76 18.83 -0.75
N SER A 1004 -33.29 18.03 -1.69
CA SER A 1004 -32.66 17.80 -3.00
C SER A 1004 -32.62 19.08 -3.84
N LEU A 1005 -33.72 19.84 -3.87
CA LEU A 1005 -33.77 21.14 -4.56
C LEU A 1005 -32.72 22.10 -3.98
N VAL A 1006 -32.62 22.16 -2.65
CA VAL A 1006 -31.61 22.99 -1.97
C VAL A 1006 -30.20 22.47 -2.23
N SER A 1007 -29.98 21.15 -2.19
CA SER A 1007 -28.66 20.57 -2.36
C SER A 1007 -28.12 20.71 -3.79
N LYS A 1008 -28.99 20.84 -4.80
CA LYS A 1008 -28.61 21.21 -6.18
C LYS A 1008 -28.41 22.70 -6.39
N SER A 1009 -28.84 23.52 -5.44
CA SER A 1009 -28.81 24.99 -5.55
C SER A 1009 -27.42 25.58 -5.26
N PRO A 1010 -27.16 26.84 -5.67
CA PRO A 1010 -25.94 27.56 -5.31
C PRO A 1010 -25.74 27.65 -3.80
N GLN A 1011 -24.50 27.82 -3.37
CA GLN A 1011 -24.11 27.82 -1.96
C GLN A 1011 -24.94 28.80 -1.08
N SER A 1012 -25.36 29.95 -1.62
CA SER A 1012 -26.21 30.91 -0.91
C SER A 1012 -27.55 30.33 -0.46
N HIS A 1013 -28.18 29.47 -1.28
CA HIS A 1013 -29.46 28.83 -0.98
C HIS A 1013 -29.28 27.75 0.08
N VAL A 1014 -28.20 26.97 -0.01
CA VAL A 1014 -27.84 25.97 1.02
C VAL A 1014 -27.62 26.65 2.37
N CYS A 1015 -26.86 27.75 2.41
CA CYS A 1015 -26.65 28.52 3.64
C CYS A 1015 -27.97 29.07 4.21
N ALA A 1016 -28.86 29.57 3.37
CA ALA A 1016 -30.16 30.10 3.80
C ALA A 1016 -31.07 28.99 4.34
N PHE A 1017 -31.12 27.84 3.69
CA PHE A 1017 -31.81 26.65 4.19
C PHE A 1017 -31.27 26.20 5.54
N LEU A 1018 -29.94 26.07 5.69
CA LEU A 1018 -29.31 25.72 6.96
C LEU A 1018 -29.65 26.75 8.05
N LYS A 1019 -29.66 28.04 7.72
CA LYS A 1019 -30.08 29.09 8.66
C LYS A 1019 -31.51 28.88 9.14
N GLY A 1020 -32.41 28.54 8.21
CA GLY A 1020 -33.81 28.20 8.52
C GLY A 1020 -33.93 27.00 9.46
N PHE A 1021 -33.23 25.92 9.13
CA PHE A 1021 -33.26 24.67 9.90
C PHE A 1021 -32.73 24.87 11.33
N PHE A 1022 -31.66 25.64 11.49
CA PHE A 1022 -31.11 25.95 12.81
C PHE A 1022 -31.93 27.01 13.56
N ASP A 1023 -32.64 27.92 12.88
CA ASP A 1023 -33.51 28.90 13.56
C ASP A 1023 -34.64 28.23 14.35
N ALA A 1024 -35.22 27.18 13.77
CA ALA A 1024 -36.21 26.30 14.39
C ALA A 1024 -35.62 25.62 15.64
N ASP A 1025 -34.72 24.66 15.44
CA ASP A 1025 -34.35 23.70 16.49
C ASP A 1025 -32.88 23.79 16.97
N GLY A 1026 -32.15 24.80 16.47
CA GLY A 1026 -30.73 25.01 16.77
C GLY A 1026 -30.51 25.67 18.14
N SER A 1027 -29.38 25.39 18.77
CA SER A 1027 -28.99 25.86 20.09
C SER A 1027 -27.54 26.35 20.05
N VAL A 1028 -27.24 27.33 20.90
CA VAL A 1028 -25.95 28.01 20.96
C VAL A 1028 -25.46 27.99 22.40
N ASP A 1029 -24.41 27.22 22.67
CA ASP A 1029 -23.78 27.07 23.98
C ASP A 1029 -22.54 27.94 24.05
N LYS A 1030 -22.60 28.97 24.89
CA LYS A 1030 -21.53 29.95 25.08
C LYS A 1030 -20.30 29.36 25.78
N ASP A 1031 -20.52 28.54 26.80
CA ASP A 1031 -19.44 28.06 27.67
C ASP A 1031 -18.59 27.04 26.94
N SER A 1032 -19.22 26.17 26.16
CA SER A 1032 -18.50 25.19 25.34
C SER A 1032 -18.21 25.64 23.91
N CYS A 1033 -18.65 26.86 23.52
CA CYS A 1033 -18.48 27.46 22.19
C CYS A 1033 -19.00 26.56 21.06
N LYS A 1034 -20.23 26.04 21.20
CA LYS A 1034 -20.82 25.07 20.26
C LYS A 1034 -22.14 25.56 19.70
N VAL A 1035 -22.41 25.16 18.46
CA VAL A 1035 -23.73 25.24 17.84
C VAL A 1035 -24.23 23.82 17.65
N SER A 1036 -25.45 23.53 18.09
CA SER A 1036 -26.01 22.18 18.00
C SER A 1036 -27.47 22.18 17.61
N VAL A 1037 -27.91 21.13 16.92
CA VAL A 1037 -29.31 20.87 16.59
C VAL A 1037 -29.59 19.40 16.85
N SER A 1038 -30.81 19.09 17.27
CA SER A 1038 -31.24 17.72 17.57
C SER A 1038 -32.38 17.35 16.65
N GLN A 1039 -32.39 16.12 16.14
CA GLN A 1039 -33.46 15.65 15.26
C GLN A 1039 -33.72 14.16 15.52
N ARG A 1040 -34.97 13.73 15.37
CA ARG A 1040 -35.37 12.32 15.50
C ARG A 1040 -35.14 11.54 14.22
N ASP A 1041 -35.37 12.18 13.08
CA ASP A 1041 -35.10 11.56 11.80
C ASP A 1041 -33.59 11.51 11.50
N SER A 1042 -33.10 10.30 11.30
CA SER A 1042 -31.68 10.04 11.04
C SER A 1042 -31.26 10.38 9.61
N TYR A 1043 -32.21 10.37 8.66
CA TYR A 1043 -31.93 10.66 7.26
C TYR A 1043 -31.74 12.17 7.05
N THR A 1044 -32.71 12.98 7.47
CA THR A 1044 -32.66 14.45 7.41
C THR A 1044 -31.41 15.01 8.08
N ILE A 1045 -31.07 14.54 9.28
CA ILE A 1045 -29.92 15.08 10.02
C ILE A 1045 -28.57 14.70 9.37
N ARG A 1046 -28.49 13.53 8.70
CA ARG A 1046 -27.31 13.15 7.91
C ARG A 1046 -27.19 14.01 6.65
N LEU A 1047 -28.30 14.29 5.96
CA LEU A 1047 -28.29 15.23 4.83
C LEU A 1047 -27.84 16.62 5.26
N VAL A 1048 -28.36 17.14 6.39
CA VAL A 1048 -27.91 18.42 6.97
C VAL A 1048 -26.42 18.39 7.30
N GLN A 1049 -25.90 17.28 7.84
CA GLN A 1049 -24.45 17.11 8.08
C GLN A 1049 -23.65 17.21 6.78
N LEU A 1050 -24.10 16.57 5.70
CA LEU A 1050 -23.43 16.61 4.39
C LEU A 1050 -23.54 17.98 3.73
N LEU A 1051 -24.66 18.70 3.88
CA LEU A 1051 -24.80 20.09 3.43
C LEU A 1051 -23.87 21.04 4.19
N LEU A 1052 -23.66 20.82 5.50
CA LEU A 1052 -22.64 21.55 6.26
C LEU A 1052 -21.24 21.25 5.71
N ASN A 1053 -20.94 19.98 5.39
CA ASN A 1053 -19.66 19.61 4.78
C ASN A 1053 -19.48 20.29 3.41
N ARG A 1054 -20.53 20.39 2.58
CA ARG A 1054 -20.52 21.10 1.29
C ARG A 1054 -20.13 22.58 1.45
N VAL A 1055 -20.57 23.25 2.51
CA VAL A 1055 -20.20 24.65 2.78
C VAL A 1055 -18.92 24.80 3.61
N GLY A 1056 -18.19 23.71 3.85
CA GLY A 1056 -16.91 23.67 4.55
C GLY A 1056 -16.99 23.75 6.07
N ILE A 1057 -18.13 23.40 6.65
CA ILE A 1057 -18.40 23.39 8.09
C ILE A 1057 -18.47 21.93 8.55
N ARG A 1058 -17.60 21.55 9.48
CA ARG A 1058 -17.61 20.19 10.05
C ARG A 1058 -18.60 20.11 11.19
N ALA A 1059 -19.40 19.04 11.17
CA ALA A 1059 -20.33 18.74 12.23
C ALA A 1059 -20.20 17.29 12.68
N ASN A 1060 -20.33 17.08 13.98
CA ASN A 1060 -20.25 15.77 14.61
C ASN A 1060 -21.66 15.26 14.91
N LEU A 1061 -22.00 14.09 14.39
CA LEU A 1061 -23.29 13.46 14.64
C LEU A 1061 -23.20 12.38 15.74
N ARG A 1062 -24.00 12.53 16.80
CA ARG A 1062 -24.10 11.57 17.91
C ARG A 1062 -25.53 11.06 18.04
N ARG A 1063 -25.69 9.75 18.06
CA ARG A 1063 -26.95 9.09 18.43
C ARG A 1063 -27.00 8.94 19.95
N GLN A 1064 -28.08 9.40 20.57
CA GLN A 1064 -28.45 9.13 21.96
C GLN A 1064 -29.80 8.44 22.00
N VAL A 1065 -30.10 7.73 23.09
CA VAL A 1065 -31.41 7.12 23.32
C VAL A 1065 -32.04 7.84 24.50
N HIS A 1066 -33.19 8.47 24.29
CA HIS A 1066 -33.94 9.17 25.32
C HIS A 1066 -35.32 8.54 25.43
N MET A 1067 -35.67 8.03 26.61
CA MET A 1067 -36.95 7.33 26.86
C MET A 1067 -37.26 6.25 25.81
N GLY A 1068 -36.26 5.45 25.43
CA GLY A 1068 -36.40 4.37 24.42
C GLY A 1068 -36.36 4.82 22.95
N ASN A 1069 -36.45 6.12 22.67
CA ASN A 1069 -36.43 6.64 21.30
C ASN A 1069 -35.04 7.20 20.92
N PRO A 1070 -34.54 6.94 19.71
CA PRO A 1070 -33.29 7.51 19.25
C PRO A 1070 -33.45 9.01 18.94
N ILE A 1071 -32.51 9.81 19.43
CA ILE A 1071 -32.35 11.24 19.07
C ILE A 1071 -30.93 11.43 18.55
N PHE A 1072 -30.81 12.16 17.46
CA PHE A 1072 -29.53 12.45 16.81
C PHE A 1072 -29.15 13.91 17.07
N HIS A 1073 -28.04 14.10 17.77
CA HIS A 1073 -27.48 15.41 18.08
C HIS A 1073 -26.34 15.71 17.12
N LEU A 1074 -26.54 16.74 16.30
CA LEU A 1074 -25.54 17.30 15.40
C LEU A 1074 -24.87 18.49 16.10
N THR A 1075 -23.54 18.50 16.16
CA THR A 1075 -22.78 19.53 16.89
C THR A 1075 -21.63 20.07 16.07
N ILE A 1076 -21.60 21.38 15.89
CA ILE A 1076 -20.49 22.17 15.36
C ILE A 1076 -19.72 22.70 16.56
N GLY A 1077 -18.49 22.22 16.75
CA GLY A 1077 -17.74 22.49 17.97
C GLY A 1077 -16.25 22.77 17.82
N ASP A 1078 -15.70 22.69 16.61
CA ASP A 1078 -14.36 23.21 16.36
C ASP A 1078 -14.43 24.69 15.97
N GLY A 1079 -13.50 25.49 16.48
CA GLY A 1079 -13.55 26.94 16.34
C GLY A 1079 -13.58 27.43 14.89
N GLU A 1080 -12.94 26.73 13.95
CA GLU A 1080 -12.97 27.09 12.53
C GLU A 1080 -14.35 26.90 11.91
N SER A 1081 -14.98 25.74 12.12
CA SER A 1081 -16.35 25.48 11.64
C SER A 1081 -17.38 26.40 12.31
N VAL A 1082 -17.22 26.72 13.60
CA VAL A 1082 -18.09 27.68 14.30
C VAL A 1082 -17.96 29.08 13.70
N LEU A 1083 -16.74 29.55 13.40
CA LEU A 1083 -16.53 30.84 12.75
C LEU A 1083 -17.15 30.86 11.35
N LYS A 1084 -16.93 29.82 10.54
CA LYS A 1084 -17.57 29.67 9.22
C LYS A 1084 -19.09 29.65 9.32
N TYR A 1085 -19.65 29.00 10.34
CA TYR A 1085 -21.10 29.02 10.59
C TYR A 1085 -21.60 30.43 10.90
N VAL A 1086 -20.94 31.17 11.79
CA VAL A 1086 -21.32 32.55 12.13
C VAL A 1086 -21.23 33.48 10.92
N GLU A 1087 -20.22 33.30 10.06
CA GLU A 1087 -19.98 34.16 8.90
C GLU A 1087 -20.87 33.84 7.70
N ARG A 1088 -21.14 32.55 7.43
CA ARG A 1088 -21.85 32.10 6.22
C ARG A 1088 -23.33 31.80 6.43
N ILE A 1089 -23.74 31.41 7.65
CA ILE A 1089 -25.10 30.93 7.95
C ILE A 1089 -25.79 31.85 8.97
N GLY A 1090 -25.23 31.95 10.17
CA GLY A 1090 -25.81 32.72 11.28
C GLY A 1090 -27.16 32.17 11.78
N MET A 1091 -27.89 33.00 12.53
CA MET A 1091 -29.26 32.74 13.02
C MET A 1091 -30.03 34.06 13.05
N SER A 1092 -31.35 33.98 12.85
CA SER A 1092 -32.27 35.13 12.83
C SER A 1092 -32.75 35.54 14.22
N ALA A 1093 -32.81 34.60 15.17
CA ALA A 1093 -33.26 34.90 16.52
C ALA A 1093 -32.30 35.85 17.25
N SER A 1094 -32.81 36.94 17.82
CA SER A 1094 -31.99 38.01 18.41
C SER A 1094 -31.10 37.52 19.57
N ASP A 1095 -31.63 36.64 20.42
CA ASP A 1095 -30.93 36.04 21.56
C ASP A 1095 -29.81 35.09 21.11
N LYS A 1096 -30.10 34.19 20.16
CA LYS A 1096 -29.13 33.24 19.60
C LYS A 1096 -28.09 33.96 18.75
N HIS A 1097 -28.48 35.00 18.01
CA HIS A 1097 -27.57 35.85 17.24
C HIS A 1097 -26.56 36.55 18.16
N ARG A 1098 -27.04 37.15 19.27
CA ARG A 1098 -26.16 37.76 20.27
C ARG A 1098 -25.16 36.72 20.83
N ARG A 1099 -25.64 35.53 21.20
CA ARG A 1099 -24.78 34.43 21.67
C ARG A 1099 -23.77 33.98 20.62
N LEU A 1100 -24.15 33.92 19.33
CA LEU A 1100 -23.22 33.61 18.24
C LEU A 1100 -22.12 34.66 18.11
N GLN A 1101 -22.43 35.95 18.27
CA GLN A 1101 -21.41 37.01 18.27
C GLN A 1101 -20.48 36.93 19.49
N GLU A 1102 -21.01 36.58 20.67
CA GLU A 1102 -20.22 36.34 21.88
C GLU A 1102 -19.25 35.15 21.68
N ILE A 1103 -19.73 34.04 21.11
CA ILE A 1103 -18.90 32.87 20.78
C ILE A 1103 -17.89 33.19 19.69
N LYS A 1104 -18.22 34.02 18.69
CA LYS A 1104 -17.25 34.47 17.67
C LYS A 1104 -16.01 35.10 18.31
N GLN A 1105 -16.19 35.87 19.38
CA GLN A 1105 -15.07 36.46 20.14
C GLN A 1105 -14.34 35.43 21.01
N ALA A 1106 -15.06 34.48 21.62
CA ALA A 1106 -14.48 33.42 22.44
C ALA A 1106 -13.70 32.37 21.62
N CYS A 1107 -14.21 31.98 20.44
CA CYS A 1107 -13.56 31.06 19.50
C CYS A 1107 -12.23 31.57 18.96
N LYS A 1108 -12.08 32.90 18.79
CA LYS A 1108 -10.77 33.51 18.48
C LYS A 1108 -9.72 33.25 19.56
N LYS A 1109 -10.14 32.98 20.81
CA LYS A 1109 -9.27 32.68 21.96
C LYS A 1109 -9.11 31.17 22.23
N SER A 1110 -9.98 30.32 21.67
CA SER A 1110 -9.97 28.87 21.89
C SER A 1110 -8.99 28.15 20.96
N TYR A 1111 -8.09 27.36 21.55
CA TYR A 1111 -7.04 26.61 20.86
C TYR A 1111 -7.48 25.18 20.52
N THR A 1112 -8.44 25.00 19.63
CA THR A 1112 -8.67 23.66 19.07
C THR A 1112 -7.68 23.43 17.92
N GLN A 1113 -6.58 22.70 18.18
CA GLN A 1113 -5.65 22.30 17.12
C GLN A 1113 -6.28 21.17 16.28
N MET A 1114 -6.68 21.48 15.05
CA MET A 1114 -7.01 20.46 14.05
C MET A 1114 -5.73 19.69 13.72
N MET A 1115 -5.79 18.36 13.74
CA MET A 1115 -4.65 17.51 13.40
C MET A 1115 -4.65 17.23 11.88
N SER A 1116 -3.46 17.09 11.32
CA SER A 1116 -3.24 16.64 9.94
C SER A 1116 -2.95 15.13 9.92
N PRO A 1117 -3.10 14.46 8.76
CA PRO A 1117 -2.71 13.06 8.62
C PRO A 1117 -1.18 12.88 8.49
N ILE A 1118 -0.40 13.96 8.59
CA ILE A 1118 1.06 13.93 8.44
C ILE A 1118 1.70 13.64 9.79
N LYS A 1119 2.56 12.62 9.84
CA LYS A 1119 3.31 12.31 11.05
C LYS A 1119 4.36 13.39 11.30
N ARG A 1120 4.57 13.73 12.58
CA ARG A 1120 5.56 14.74 12.97
C ARG A 1120 6.96 14.39 12.49
N LYS A 1121 7.32 13.12 12.59
CA LYS A 1121 8.63 12.61 12.14
C LYS A 1121 8.85 12.89 10.66
N ASP A 1122 7.84 12.61 9.83
CA ASP A 1122 7.94 12.77 8.37
C ASP A 1122 8.08 14.24 7.99
N LEU A 1123 7.27 15.12 8.58
CA LEU A 1123 7.39 16.57 8.35
C LEU A 1123 8.72 17.14 8.88
N TRP A 1124 9.21 16.63 10.02
CA TRP A 1124 10.50 17.03 10.58
C TRP A 1124 11.64 16.74 9.60
N MET A 1125 11.67 15.51 9.05
CA MET A 1125 12.65 15.09 8.04
C MET A 1125 12.54 15.92 6.75
N LEU A 1126 11.32 16.26 6.32
CA LEU A 1126 11.10 17.12 5.16
C LEU A 1126 11.62 18.55 5.39
N ILE A 1127 11.38 19.14 6.56
CA ILE A 1127 11.90 20.48 6.88
C ILE A 1127 13.44 20.48 6.89
N GLU A 1128 14.03 19.44 7.46
CA GLU A 1128 15.48 19.21 7.45
C GLU A 1128 16.04 19.12 6.03
N SER A 1129 15.35 18.43 5.12
CA SER A 1129 15.80 18.26 3.72
C SER A 1129 15.78 19.57 2.91
N PHE A 1130 15.03 20.57 3.37
CA PHE A 1130 15.02 21.93 2.83
C PHE A 1130 16.07 22.86 3.45
N GLY A 1131 16.91 22.35 4.36
CA GLY A 1131 17.97 23.12 5.00
C GLY A 1131 17.48 24.08 6.09
N ILE A 1132 16.21 23.97 6.49
CA ILE A 1132 15.65 24.71 7.61
C ILE A 1132 15.82 23.84 8.87
N TYR A 1133 16.23 24.46 9.97
CA TYR A 1133 16.37 23.76 11.24
C TYR A 1133 14.97 23.52 11.84
N PRO A 1134 14.45 22.29 11.98
CA PRO A 1134 13.02 22.07 12.23
C PRO A 1134 12.55 22.68 13.57
N SER A 1135 13.44 22.81 14.55
CA SER A 1135 13.14 23.47 15.82
C SER A 1135 12.76 24.95 15.68
N THR A 1136 13.02 25.61 14.53
CA THR A 1136 12.55 26.98 14.25
C THR A 1136 11.08 27.02 13.86
N LEU A 1137 10.55 25.93 13.28
CA LEU A 1137 9.18 25.85 12.77
C LEU A 1137 8.26 25.00 13.65
N MET A 1138 8.83 24.00 14.32
CA MET A 1138 8.10 23.04 15.15
C MET A 1138 8.84 22.72 16.44
N LYS A 1139 8.12 22.68 17.56
CA LYS A 1139 8.75 22.35 18.86
C LYS A 1139 9.01 20.84 18.95
N PRO A 1140 10.17 20.40 19.49
CA PRO A 1140 10.36 19.01 19.86
C PRO A 1140 9.37 18.64 20.96
N ARG A 1141 8.60 17.56 20.76
CA ARG A 1141 7.61 17.04 21.71
C ARG A 1141 7.84 15.54 21.93
N THR A 1142 7.36 15.02 23.06
CA THR A 1142 7.41 13.59 23.40
C THR A 1142 6.65 12.73 22.38
N ALA A 1143 6.99 11.44 22.30
CA ALA A 1143 6.41 10.44 21.37
C ALA A 1143 4.87 10.29 21.42
N SER A 1144 4.21 10.90 22.40
CA SER A 1144 2.74 10.92 22.55
C SER A 1144 2.00 11.75 21.50
N TYR A 1145 2.70 12.55 20.68
CA TYR A 1145 2.11 13.34 19.58
C TYR A 1145 2.60 12.81 18.23
N GLU A 1146 1.94 11.79 17.68
CA GLU A 1146 2.35 11.17 16.41
C GLU A 1146 2.14 12.09 15.20
N TYR A 1147 1.06 12.88 15.18
CA TYR A 1147 0.65 13.70 14.03
C TYR A 1147 0.88 15.21 14.23
N VAL A 1148 1.00 15.97 13.14
CA VAL A 1148 1.20 17.43 13.14
C VAL A 1148 -0.15 18.17 13.23
N GLY A 1149 -0.19 19.34 13.87
CA GLY A 1149 -1.38 20.20 13.79
C GLY A 1149 -1.45 20.95 12.45
N MET A 1150 -2.63 21.12 11.86
CA MET A 1150 -2.81 21.77 10.56
C MET A 1150 -2.23 23.19 10.46
N ARG A 1151 -2.29 24.00 11.54
CA ARG A 1151 -1.62 25.32 11.57
C ARG A 1151 -0.10 25.24 11.58
N GLU A 1152 0.45 24.23 12.26
CA GLU A 1152 1.89 23.98 12.29
C GLU A 1152 2.36 23.48 10.93
N LEU A 1153 1.57 22.60 10.29
CA LEU A 1153 1.78 22.15 8.92
C LEU A 1153 1.73 23.31 7.92
N GLN A 1154 0.73 24.19 8.02
CA GLN A 1154 0.60 25.35 7.14
C GLN A 1154 1.81 26.28 7.25
N LYS A 1155 2.23 26.63 8.48
CA LYS A 1155 3.42 27.45 8.70
C LYS A 1155 4.68 26.78 8.14
N ALA A 1156 4.81 25.48 8.31
CA ALA A 1156 5.93 24.74 7.75
C ALA A 1156 5.95 24.85 6.22
N VAL A 1157 4.82 24.59 5.56
CA VAL A 1157 4.70 24.70 4.10
C VAL A 1157 4.98 26.11 3.59
N GLU A 1158 4.45 27.15 4.24
CA GLU A 1158 4.71 28.55 3.89
C GLU A 1158 6.21 28.91 3.93
N GLU A 1159 6.95 28.38 4.90
CA GLU A 1159 8.40 28.57 5.00
C GLU A 1159 9.17 27.72 3.99
N LEU A 1160 8.71 26.49 3.71
CA LEU A 1160 9.32 25.63 2.69
C LEU A 1160 9.18 26.20 1.27
N ILE A 1161 8.06 26.85 0.96
CA ILE A 1161 7.84 27.52 -0.33
C ILE A 1161 8.86 28.64 -0.56
N LYS A 1162 9.26 29.37 0.48
CA LYS A 1162 10.21 30.49 0.39
C LYS A 1162 11.64 30.06 0.02
N VAL A 1163 11.97 28.78 0.19
CA VAL A 1163 13.30 28.23 -0.11
C VAL A 1163 13.50 28.00 -1.62
N GLU A 1164 12.46 28.22 -2.45
CA GLU A 1164 12.49 28.05 -3.93
C GLU A 1164 13.00 26.66 -4.40
N LYS A 1165 12.88 25.65 -3.53
CA LYS A 1165 13.24 24.26 -3.81
C LYS A 1165 11.97 23.44 -4.04
N GLN A 1166 11.84 22.79 -5.18
CA GLN A 1166 10.67 21.92 -5.46
C GLN A 1166 10.91 20.48 -5.00
N SER A 1167 9.87 19.85 -4.45
CA SER A 1167 9.85 18.43 -4.09
C SER A 1167 8.45 17.85 -4.27
N LYS A 1168 8.35 16.53 -4.49
CA LYS A 1168 7.05 15.85 -4.65
C LYS A 1168 6.23 15.94 -3.34
N GLU A 1169 6.92 15.84 -2.21
CA GLU A 1169 6.35 15.91 -0.86
C GLU A 1169 5.79 17.30 -0.56
N LEU A 1170 6.53 18.38 -0.92
CA LEU A 1170 6.03 19.75 -0.77
C LEU A 1170 4.79 19.99 -1.64
N ASN A 1171 4.79 19.52 -2.90
CA ASN A 1171 3.64 19.64 -3.78
C ASN A 1171 2.43 18.88 -3.21
N PHE A 1172 2.63 17.67 -2.68
CA PHE A 1172 1.59 16.93 -1.99
C PHE A 1172 1.04 17.69 -0.79
N LEU A 1173 1.90 18.30 0.05
CA LEU A 1173 1.46 19.09 1.20
C LEU A 1173 0.68 20.35 0.78
N ILE A 1174 1.07 20.99 -0.32
CA ILE A 1174 0.34 22.12 -0.91
C ILE A 1174 -1.05 21.64 -1.35
N SER A 1175 -1.14 20.52 -2.07
CA SER A 1175 -2.43 19.93 -2.46
C SER A 1175 -3.27 19.50 -1.26
N LEU A 1176 -2.65 18.97 -0.20
CA LEU A 1176 -3.34 18.58 1.03
C LEU A 1176 -3.93 19.78 1.78
N LEU A 1177 -3.24 20.93 1.79
CA LEU A 1177 -3.72 22.15 2.42
C LEU A 1177 -4.79 22.87 1.57
N GLY A 1178 -4.59 22.91 0.24
CA GLY A 1178 -5.46 23.61 -0.71
C GLY A 1178 -6.60 22.80 -1.31
N GLY A 1179 -6.57 21.47 -1.20
CA GLY A 1179 -7.53 20.55 -1.83
C GLY A 1179 -8.87 20.44 -1.08
N GLU A 1180 -9.84 19.78 -1.73
CA GLU A 1180 -11.20 19.57 -1.22
C GLU A 1180 -11.32 18.28 -0.38
N ILE A 1181 -10.30 17.44 -0.44
CA ILE A 1181 -10.17 16.29 0.45
C ILE A 1181 -9.56 16.74 1.78
N ARG A 1182 -10.15 16.25 2.86
CA ARG A 1182 -9.58 16.29 4.21
C ARG A 1182 -9.46 14.88 4.76
N PHE A 1183 -8.58 14.73 5.74
CA PHE A 1183 -8.36 13.45 6.38
C PHE A 1183 -8.83 13.53 7.83
N GLU A 1184 -9.76 12.67 8.19
CA GLU A 1184 -10.44 12.69 9.48
C GLU A 1184 -10.16 11.42 10.26
N LYS A 1185 -9.92 11.58 11.56
CA LYS A 1185 -9.47 10.50 12.45
C LYS A 1185 -10.59 9.48 12.69
N ILE A 1186 -10.28 8.20 12.53
CA ILE A 1186 -11.14 7.08 12.92
C ILE A 1186 -11.27 7.07 14.43
N ARG A 1187 -12.51 7.22 14.91
CA ARG A 1187 -12.85 7.24 16.34
C ARG A 1187 -13.30 5.88 16.85
N LYS A 1188 -13.93 5.09 15.97
CA LYS A 1188 -14.44 3.77 16.32
C LYS A 1188 -14.59 2.90 15.08
N ILE A 1189 -14.24 1.63 15.19
CA ILE A 1189 -14.60 0.58 14.21
C ILE A 1189 -15.48 -0.44 14.93
N SER A 1190 -16.51 -0.95 14.27
CA SER A 1190 -17.40 -1.98 14.84
C SER A 1190 -17.77 -2.99 13.78
N VAL A 1191 -17.71 -4.27 14.10
CA VAL A 1191 -18.04 -5.37 13.18
C VAL A 1191 -19.31 -6.06 13.67
N LYS A 1192 -20.24 -6.33 12.75
CA LYS A 1192 -21.47 -7.08 13.04
C LYS A 1192 -21.72 -8.15 12.00
N SER A 1193 -22.44 -9.22 12.37
CA SER A 1193 -22.91 -10.20 11.40
C SER A 1193 -24.23 -9.74 10.78
N CYS A 1194 -24.37 -9.93 9.47
CA CYS A 1194 -25.48 -9.41 8.66
C CYS A 1194 -25.91 -10.36 7.53
N PRO A 1195 -26.29 -11.62 7.83
CA PRO A 1195 -26.67 -12.57 6.80
C PRO A 1195 -27.87 -12.07 5.97
N GLY A 1196 -27.73 -12.07 4.65
CA GLY A 1196 -28.78 -11.66 3.71
C GLY A 1196 -29.00 -10.15 3.55
N GLN A 1197 -28.16 -9.31 4.17
CA GLN A 1197 -28.21 -7.85 3.98
C GLN A 1197 -27.76 -7.47 2.57
N LEU A 1198 -28.49 -6.55 1.93
CA LEU A 1198 -28.13 -6.05 0.61
C LEU A 1198 -26.98 -5.06 0.70
N PHE A 1199 -25.98 -5.29 -0.14
CA PHE A 1199 -24.86 -4.39 -0.37
C PHE A 1199 -24.83 -3.96 -1.83
N PHE A 1200 -24.42 -2.74 -2.06
CA PHE A 1200 -24.45 -2.06 -3.34
C PHE A 1200 -23.05 -1.57 -3.68
N ASP A 1201 -22.70 -1.56 -4.97
CA ASP A 1201 -21.52 -0.87 -5.48
C ASP A 1201 -21.79 -0.36 -6.90
N PHE A 1202 -21.00 0.61 -7.36
CA PHE A 1202 -21.00 1.02 -8.77
C PHE A 1202 -19.61 1.44 -9.24
N SER A 1203 -19.35 1.27 -10.54
CA SER A 1203 -18.09 1.74 -11.12
C SER A 1203 -18.13 3.21 -11.49
N VAL A 1204 -16.96 3.85 -11.48
CA VAL A 1204 -16.69 5.25 -11.83
C VAL A 1204 -15.43 5.25 -12.71
N PRO A 1205 -15.59 4.92 -13.99
CA PRO A 1205 -14.46 4.76 -14.90
C PRO A 1205 -13.56 5.99 -14.93
N GLY A 1206 -12.25 5.76 -14.90
CA GLY A 1206 -11.22 6.79 -15.04
C GLY A 1206 -10.61 7.24 -13.71
N ASN A 1207 -11.43 7.65 -12.74
CA ASN A 1207 -10.93 8.10 -11.42
C ASN A 1207 -11.00 6.99 -10.35
N GLU A 1208 -11.87 5.99 -10.55
CA GLU A 1208 -12.03 4.83 -9.68
C GLU A 1208 -12.41 5.12 -8.22
N ASN A 1209 -13.05 6.27 -7.96
CA ASN A 1209 -13.51 6.64 -6.63
C ASN A 1209 -14.78 7.52 -6.64
N TYR A 1210 -15.48 7.58 -5.51
CA TYR A 1210 -16.66 8.42 -5.29
C TYR A 1210 -16.82 8.80 -3.80
N PHE A 1211 -17.72 9.75 -3.52
CA PHE A 1211 -18.05 10.12 -2.14
C PHE A 1211 -19.32 9.44 -1.63
N ALA A 1212 -19.21 8.74 -0.50
CA ALA A 1212 -20.30 8.08 0.20
C ALA A 1212 -20.29 8.40 1.70
N ASN A 1213 -21.41 8.90 2.25
CA ASN A 1213 -21.53 9.40 3.62
C ASN A 1213 -20.38 10.38 4.02
N GLY A 1214 -19.87 11.13 3.04
CA GLY A 1214 -18.74 12.04 3.19
C GLY A 1214 -17.35 11.40 3.12
N PHE A 1215 -17.23 10.07 3.06
CA PHE A 1215 -15.97 9.35 2.83
C PHE A 1215 -15.65 9.25 1.35
N LEU A 1216 -14.36 9.26 1.01
CA LEU A 1216 -13.89 8.91 -0.32
C LEU A 1216 -13.64 7.39 -0.40
N THR A 1217 -14.32 6.71 -1.32
CA THR A 1217 -14.36 5.24 -1.47
C THR A 1217 -13.88 4.81 -2.86
N HIS A 1218 -13.36 3.58 -3.02
CA HIS A 1218 -12.81 3.05 -4.29
C HIS A 1218 -13.73 1.99 -4.95
N ASN A 1219 -13.68 1.79 -6.28
CA ASN A 1219 -14.50 0.84 -7.07
C ASN A 1219 -13.92 -0.60 -7.23
N SER A 1220 -14.66 -1.52 -7.89
CA SER A 1220 -14.27 -2.91 -8.26
C SER A 1220 -13.95 -3.15 -9.77
N GLN A 1221 -13.13 -4.18 -10.10
CA GLN A 1221 -12.71 -4.61 -11.47
C GLN A 1221 -13.08 -6.10 -11.78
N THR A 1222 -13.12 -6.54 -13.06
CA THR A 1222 -13.51 -7.92 -13.47
C THR A 1222 -12.41 -8.98 -13.29
N ARG A 1223 -12.72 -10.07 -12.56
CA ARG A 1223 -11.84 -11.18 -12.21
C ARG A 1223 -12.48 -12.55 -12.39
N ILE A 1224 -11.72 -13.45 -13.01
CA ILE A 1224 -12.12 -14.85 -13.20
C ILE A 1224 -11.08 -15.76 -12.53
N TYR A 1225 -11.53 -16.60 -11.61
CA TYR A 1225 -10.73 -17.66 -11.01
C TYR A 1225 -10.83 -18.94 -11.83
N LEU A 1226 -9.68 -19.50 -12.21
CA LEU A 1226 -9.58 -20.76 -12.94
C LEU A 1226 -8.97 -21.85 -12.05
N ARG A 1227 -9.62 -23.01 -11.99
CA ARG A 1227 -9.11 -24.22 -11.32
C ARG A 1227 -9.28 -25.48 -12.16
N LYS A 1228 -8.48 -26.51 -11.85
CA LYS A 1228 -8.63 -27.84 -12.45
C LYS A 1228 -9.89 -28.55 -11.94
N GLY A 1229 -10.68 -29.13 -12.85
CA GLY A 1229 -11.78 -30.04 -12.57
C GLY A 1229 -11.36 -31.51 -12.67
N LYS A 1230 -12.32 -32.42 -12.92
CA LYS A 1230 -12.03 -33.85 -13.16
C LYS A 1230 -11.55 -34.08 -14.60
N GLY A 1231 -10.45 -34.81 -14.78
CA GLY A 1231 -9.84 -35.06 -16.09
C GLY A 1231 -9.45 -33.76 -16.81
N ASP A 1232 -9.90 -33.58 -18.05
CA ASP A 1232 -9.56 -32.43 -18.89
C ASP A 1232 -10.46 -31.20 -18.67
N THR A 1233 -11.35 -31.26 -17.68
CA THR A 1233 -12.24 -30.14 -17.34
C THR A 1233 -11.54 -29.07 -16.50
N ARG A 1234 -11.99 -27.84 -16.63
CA ARG A 1234 -11.62 -26.65 -15.86
C ARG A 1234 -12.89 -25.97 -15.38
N VAL A 1235 -12.80 -25.31 -14.24
CA VAL A 1235 -13.89 -24.50 -13.69
C VAL A 1235 -13.43 -23.05 -13.73
N ALA A 1236 -14.19 -22.21 -14.44
CA ALA A 1236 -14.12 -20.77 -14.35
C ALA A 1236 -15.17 -20.29 -13.35
N LYS A 1237 -14.74 -19.49 -12.39
CA LYS A 1237 -15.62 -18.80 -11.46
C LYS A 1237 -15.44 -17.30 -11.64
N LEU A 1238 -16.50 -16.58 -11.94
CA LEU A 1238 -16.48 -15.13 -11.84
C LEU A 1238 -16.38 -14.77 -10.36
N VAL A 1239 -15.33 -14.06 -9.97
CA VAL A 1239 -15.05 -13.71 -8.58
C VAL A 1239 -15.38 -12.25 -8.28
N ASP A 1240 -15.16 -11.38 -9.26
CA ASP A 1240 -15.45 -9.96 -9.18
C ASP A 1240 -15.82 -9.47 -10.59
N SER A 1241 -16.77 -8.56 -10.73
CA SER A 1241 -17.08 -7.90 -11.99
C SER A 1241 -17.98 -6.70 -11.75
N PRO A 1242 -17.71 -5.54 -12.36
CA PRO A 1242 -18.61 -4.40 -12.28
C PRO A 1242 -19.90 -4.63 -13.09
N TYR A 1243 -19.96 -5.66 -13.96
CA TYR A 1243 -21.07 -5.82 -14.90
C TYR A 1243 -21.55 -7.25 -15.19
N LEU A 1244 -20.95 -8.29 -14.62
CA LEU A 1244 -21.41 -9.67 -14.79
C LEU A 1244 -21.89 -10.21 -13.43
N ALA A 1245 -22.97 -10.99 -13.45
CA ALA A 1245 -23.46 -11.66 -12.25
C ALA A 1245 -22.53 -12.82 -11.87
N ASP A 1246 -22.37 -13.08 -10.57
CA ASP A 1246 -21.59 -14.21 -10.09
C ASP A 1246 -22.05 -15.51 -10.76
N GLY A 1247 -21.09 -16.28 -11.25
CA GLY A 1247 -21.37 -17.48 -12.02
C GLY A 1247 -20.17 -18.40 -12.05
N GLU A 1248 -20.45 -19.69 -12.21
CA GLU A 1248 -19.44 -20.71 -12.46
C GLU A 1248 -19.75 -21.39 -13.80
N ALA A 1249 -18.72 -21.56 -14.62
CA ALA A 1249 -18.79 -22.28 -15.88
C ALA A 1249 -17.76 -23.42 -15.88
N ILE A 1250 -18.18 -24.58 -16.38
CA ILE A 1250 -17.29 -25.74 -16.53
C ILE A 1250 -17.01 -25.91 -18.01
N PHE A 1251 -15.74 -25.84 -18.37
CA PHE A 1251 -15.27 -26.03 -19.74
C PHE A 1251 -14.20 -27.12 -19.82
N ARG A 1252 -13.93 -27.64 -21.00
CA ARG A 1252 -12.91 -28.67 -21.24
C ARG A 1252 -11.86 -28.14 -22.20
N ILE A 1253 -10.59 -28.45 -21.90
CA ILE A 1253 -9.48 -28.21 -22.82
C ILE A 1253 -9.32 -29.48 -23.67
N SER A 1254 -9.39 -29.35 -25.00
CA SER A 1254 -9.32 -30.47 -25.96
C SER A 1254 -8.36 -30.14 -27.11
N GLU A 1255 -8.09 -31.09 -28.00
CA GLU A 1255 -7.30 -30.87 -29.22
C GLU A 1255 -7.94 -29.83 -30.16
N LYS A 1256 -9.28 -29.70 -30.12
CA LYS A 1256 -10.04 -28.66 -30.83
C LYS A 1256 -9.96 -27.26 -30.19
N GLY A 1257 -9.32 -27.13 -29.03
CA GLY A 1257 -9.33 -25.92 -28.22
C GLY A 1257 -10.24 -26.04 -26.98
N ILE A 1258 -10.79 -24.92 -26.53
CA ILE A 1258 -11.77 -24.89 -25.42
C ILE A 1258 -13.16 -25.20 -25.93
N ILE A 1259 -13.83 -26.16 -25.28
CA ILE A 1259 -15.19 -26.60 -25.60
C ILE A 1259 -16.02 -26.74 -24.32
N ASP A 1260 -17.35 -26.83 -24.44
CA ASP A 1260 -18.22 -27.12 -23.30
C ASP A 1260 -17.92 -28.48 -22.66
N ALA A 1261 -17.95 -28.54 -21.33
CA ALA A 1261 -17.89 -29.80 -20.62
C ALA A 1261 -19.24 -30.54 -20.76
N LYS A 1262 -19.20 -31.80 -21.21
CA LYS A 1262 -20.36 -32.69 -21.24
C LYS A 1262 -20.86 -33.05 -19.86
#